data_AF-A0A438C2B4-F1
#
_entry.id   AF-A0A438C2B4-F1
#
_cell.length_a   1.000
_cell.length_b   1.000
_cell.length_c   1.000
_cell.angle_alpha   90.00
_cell.angle_beta   90.00
_cell.angle_gamma   90.00
#
_symmetry.space_group_name_H-M   'P 1'
#
loop_
_entity.id
_entity.type
_entity.pdbx_description
1 polymer ?
#
loop_
_entity_poly.entity_id
_entity_poly.type
_entity_poly.pdbx_seq_one_letter_code
_entity_poly.pdbx_strand_id
1 'polypeptide(L)'
;MAPPAQSQRSPSPSQPSGKGEVSDLKLQLRQHAGSRAPGADDAKRELFKKVISYMTIGIDVSSLFGEMVMCSVTSDIVLKKMCYLYVGNYAKGNPDLALLTINFLQKDCKDEDPMIRGLALRSLCSLRVANLVEYLVGPLGSGLKDSNSYVRTVAASAVLKLYHISASTCVDADFPAILKHLMLNDQDTQVVANCLSSLQEIWSSEASTSEEASREREALLSKPVIYYFLNRIKEFSEWAQCLVLELVANYVPSDNSEIFDIMNLLEDRLQHANGAVVLATIKVFLQLTLSMADVHQQVYERIKAPLLTLVSSGSQEQSYAVLSHLHLLVMRAPILFSSDYKHFYCQYNEPSYVKKLKLEMLTAVANESNTYEIVTELCEYAANVDIPIARESIRAVGKIALQQYDVNAIVDRLLQFLEMEKDYVTAETLIDTSLEFSHVVLVKDLLRKYPQWSHDCIAVVGNISSKNVQEPKAKAALIWMLGEYSQDMHDAPYVLESVVDNWDDEHSAEVRLHLLTAVLKCFLKRPPETQKALGAALAAGLADFHQDVHDRALFYYRLLQYNVSVAERVVNPPKQAVSVFADTQSSEVKDRIFDEFNSLSVVYQKLPPASNVISSVITSHLSAQLVMEFPYKSLGGVIFSQGCILSWPCAFVGKKSKEGMESSSFVLILDLIKGEKSESL
;
A
#
# COMPACT_ATOMS: atom_id res chain seq x y z
N MET A 1 15.07 30.28 39.68
CA MET A 1 15.93 29.11 39.42
C MET A 1 16.10 29.04 37.91
N ALA A 2 17.35 29.01 37.42
CA ALA A 2 17.70 29.19 36.01
C ALA A 2 17.05 28.14 35.07
N PRO A 3 16.85 28.44 33.77
CA PRO A 3 16.44 27.44 32.79
C PRO A 3 17.50 26.33 32.70
N PRO A 4 17.11 25.07 32.45
CA PRO A 4 18.04 23.95 32.40
C PRO A 4 19.02 24.13 31.22
N ALA A 5 20.30 23.87 31.50
CA ALA A 5 21.37 23.96 30.53
C ALA A 5 21.15 22.97 29.37
N GLN A 6 21.29 23.47 28.13
CA GLN A 6 21.32 22.64 26.93
C GLN A 6 22.44 21.60 27.06
N SER A 7 22.08 20.31 26.94
CA SER A 7 23.03 19.21 26.91
C SER A 7 23.90 19.32 25.66
N GLN A 8 25.16 19.74 25.82
CA GLN A 8 26.17 19.57 24.79
C GLN A 8 26.40 18.07 24.56
N ARG A 9 25.90 17.53 23.44
CA ARG A 9 26.34 16.22 22.95
C ARG A 9 27.83 16.33 22.62
N SER A 10 28.66 15.57 23.34
CA SER A 10 30.05 15.35 22.96
C SER A 10 30.11 14.57 21.63
N PRO A 11 30.99 14.94 20.69
CA PRO A 11 31.12 14.21 19.44
C PRO A 11 31.79 12.84 19.70
N SER A 12 31.19 11.79 19.14
CA SER A 12 31.74 10.43 19.10
C SER A 12 33.10 10.40 18.38
N PRO A 13 34.04 9.50 18.75
CA PRO A 13 35.48 9.65 18.44
C PRO A 13 35.90 9.37 17.00
N SER A 14 34.96 9.20 16.07
CA SER A 14 35.21 8.69 14.71
C SER A 14 34.75 9.61 13.58
N GLN A 15 34.40 10.88 13.85
CA GLN A 15 34.21 11.87 12.79
C GLN A 15 35.51 12.68 12.56
N PRO A 16 36.03 12.78 11.32
CA PRO A 16 37.15 13.66 11.04
C PRO A 16 36.74 15.10 11.36
N SER A 17 37.55 15.80 12.15
CA SER A 17 37.33 17.20 12.49
C SER A 17 37.53 18.09 11.25
N GLY A 18 36.53 18.16 10.38
CA GLY A 18 36.55 18.91 9.11
C GLY A 18 36.65 20.44 9.27
N LYS A 19 36.76 20.97 10.50
CA LYS A 19 36.83 22.42 10.77
C LYS A 19 37.99 23.11 10.03
N GLY A 20 39.17 22.46 9.93
CA GLY A 20 40.31 22.99 9.19
C GLY A 20 40.09 22.99 7.67
N GLU A 21 39.50 21.91 7.15
CA GLU A 21 39.22 21.78 5.72
C GLU A 21 38.13 22.75 5.25
N VAL A 22 37.14 23.06 6.10
CA VAL A 22 36.11 24.06 5.81
C VAL A 22 36.71 25.47 5.80
N SER A 23 37.63 25.80 6.71
CA SER A 23 38.32 27.10 6.65
C SER A 23 39.19 27.26 5.41
N ASP A 24 39.85 26.18 4.96
CA ASP A 24 40.65 26.19 3.73
C ASP A 24 39.77 26.38 2.50
N LEU A 25 38.62 25.68 2.45
CA LEU A 25 37.62 25.87 1.41
C LEU A 25 37.11 27.31 1.35
N LYS A 26 36.88 27.93 2.52
CA LYS A 26 36.47 29.33 2.60
C LYS A 26 37.48 30.26 1.93
N LEU A 27 38.77 30.05 2.21
CA LEU A 27 39.84 30.84 1.63
C LEU A 27 39.92 30.63 0.10
N GLN A 28 39.84 29.38 -0.35
CA GLN A 28 39.88 29.04 -1.78
C GLN A 28 38.69 29.64 -2.54
N LEU A 29 37.47 29.54 -2.00
CA LEU A 29 36.29 30.17 -2.58
C LEU A 29 36.46 31.69 -2.67
N ARG A 30 37.00 32.32 -1.62
CA ARG A 30 37.25 33.76 -1.62
C ARG A 30 38.29 34.20 -2.64
N GLN A 31 39.30 33.38 -2.95
CA GLN A 31 40.28 33.67 -4.01
C GLN A 31 39.65 33.67 -5.40
N HIS A 32 38.64 32.82 -5.62
CA HIS A 32 37.94 32.73 -6.89
C HIS A 32 36.69 33.63 -6.97
N ALA A 33 36.27 34.25 -5.86
CA ALA A 33 35.14 35.17 -5.82
C ALA A 33 35.38 36.41 -6.71
N GLY A 34 34.51 36.61 -7.70
CA GLY A 34 34.62 37.71 -8.67
C GLY A 34 35.70 37.55 -9.75
N SER A 35 36.46 36.44 -9.75
CA SER A 35 37.45 36.16 -10.80
C SER A 35 36.76 35.79 -12.12
N ARG A 36 37.19 36.45 -13.20
CA ARG A 36 36.78 36.22 -14.60
C ARG A 36 37.92 35.63 -15.46
N ALA A 37 38.95 35.09 -14.83
CA ALA A 37 40.06 34.47 -15.55
C ALA A 37 39.58 33.22 -16.32
N PRO A 38 40.15 32.92 -17.50
CA PRO A 38 39.86 31.67 -18.21
C PRO A 38 40.23 30.47 -17.32
N GLY A 39 39.30 29.52 -17.16
CA GLY A 39 39.42 28.35 -16.26
C GLY A 39 39.00 28.60 -14.80
N ALA A 40 38.61 29.82 -14.43
CA ALA A 40 38.14 30.12 -13.07
C ALA A 40 36.83 29.40 -12.73
N ASP A 41 35.93 29.22 -13.69
CA ASP A 41 34.65 28.54 -13.47
C ASP A 41 34.83 27.02 -13.28
N ASP A 42 35.82 26.40 -13.93
CA ASP A 42 36.17 25.00 -13.68
C ASP A 42 36.73 24.81 -12.27
N ALA A 43 37.58 25.72 -11.80
CA ALA A 43 38.08 25.71 -10.43
C ALA A 43 36.93 25.89 -9.41
N LYS A 44 36.00 26.82 -9.66
CA LYS A 44 34.79 26.99 -8.82
C LYS A 44 33.94 25.72 -8.81
N ARG A 45 33.82 25.00 -9.93
CA ARG A 45 33.03 23.76 -10.01
C ARG A 45 33.60 22.69 -9.09
N GLU A 46 34.91 22.50 -9.09
CA GLU A 46 35.56 21.54 -8.19
C GLU A 46 35.39 21.93 -6.72
N LEU A 47 35.50 23.22 -6.39
CA LEU A 47 35.24 23.72 -5.04
C LEU A 47 33.79 23.48 -4.61
N PHE A 48 32.82 23.78 -5.47
CA PHE A 48 31.39 23.59 -5.17
C PHE A 48 31.04 22.11 -4.99
N LYS A 49 31.61 21.21 -5.81
CA LYS A 49 31.48 19.76 -5.63
C LYS A 49 32.01 19.33 -4.26
N LYS A 50 33.15 19.86 -3.82
CA LYS A 50 33.74 19.54 -2.51
C LYS A 50 32.85 20.04 -1.36
N VAL A 51 32.30 21.25 -1.47
CA VAL A 51 31.33 21.80 -0.51
C VAL A 51 30.07 20.93 -0.43
N ILE A 52 29.50 20.55 -1.58
CA ILE A 52 28.30 19.69 -1.63
C ILE A 52 28.60 18.30 -1.08
N SER A 53 29.79 17.74 -1.34
CA SER A 53 30.23 16.47 -0.77
C SER A 53 30.24 16.53 0.76
N TYR A 54 30.84 17.57 1.34
CA TYR A 54 30.83 17.80 2.79
C TYR A 54 29.42 18.00 3.35
N MET A 55 28.57 18.74 2.65
CA MET A 55 27.16 18.89 3.01
C MET A 55 26.42 17.53 3.00
N THR A 56 26.70 16.67 2.00
CA THR A 56 26.07 15.34 1.85
C THR A 56 26.52 14.37 2.94
N ILE A 57 27.77 14.49 3.40
CA ILE A 57 28.32 13.72 4.52
C ILE A 57 27.77 14.21 5.88
N GLY A 58 27.15 15.40 5.92
CA GLY A 58 26.57 16.01 7.12
C GLY A 58 27.53 16.92 7.89
N ILE A 59 28.62 17.38 7.25
CA ILE A 59 29.52 18.38 7.83
C ILE A 59 28.87 19.76 7.67
N ASP A 60 28.87 20.55 8.75
CA ASP A 60 28.35 21.91 8.69
C ASP A 60 29.27 22.84 7.88
N VAL A 61 28.80 23.23 6.70
CA VAL A 61 29.44 24.19 5.78
C VAL A 61 28.68 25.52 5.71
N SER A 62 27.84 25.83 6.69
CA SER A 62 27.09 27.10 6.78
C SER A 62 27.99 28.34 6.75
N SER A 63 29.21 28.24 7.30
CA SER A 63 30.18 29.35 7.34
C SER A 63 30.70 29.81 5.97
N LEU A 64 30.44 29.04 4.91
CA LEU A 64 30.86 29.31 3.53
C LEU A 64 29.82 30.11 2.73
N PHE A 65 28.69 30.47 3.36
CA PHE A 65 27.53 31.00 2.65
C PHE A 65 27.83 32.25 1.83
N GLY A 66 28.51 33.23 2.45
CA GLY A 66 28.86 34.48 1.78
C GLY A 66 29.73 34.25 0.56
N GLU A 67 30.75 33.40 0.69
CA GLU A 67 31.67 33.08 -0.39
C GLU A 67 30.99 32.29 -1.52
N MET A 68 30.09 31.35 -1.19
CA MET A 68 29.30 30.59 -2.16
C MET A 68 28.38 31.50 -3.00
N VAL A 69 27.73 32.48 -2.38
CA VAL A 69 26.87 33.46 -3.08
C VAL A 69 27.70 34.46 -3.89
N MET A 70 28.90 34.84 -3.43
CA MET A 70 29.79 35.70 -4.23
C MET A 70 30.32 34.99 -5.48
N CYS A 71 30.56 33.69 -5.39
CA CYS A 71 31.01 32.86 -6.51
C CYS A 71 29.89 32.48 -7.50
N SER A 72 28.61 32.70 -7.16
CA SER A 72 27.47 32.33 -8.00
C SER A 72 27.10 33.38 -9.06
N VAL A 73 27.75 34.54 -9.07
CA VAL A 73 27.63 35.56 -10.12
C VAL A 73 28.38 35.09 -11.38
N THR A 74 27.80 34.11 -12.06
CA THR A 74 28.28 33.51 -13.31
C THR A 74 27.09 33.20 -14.23
N SER A 75 27.32 33.08 -15.54
CA SER A 75 26.34 32.59 -16.50
C SER A 75 26.30 31.05 -16.56
N ASP A 76 27.16 30.38 -15.80
CA ASP A 76 27.22 28.93 -15.76
C ASP A 76 26.07 28.31 -14.96
N ILE A 77 25.14 27.68 -15.69
CA ILE A 77 23.97 26.99 -15.13
C ILE A 77 24.37 25.92 -14.10
N VAL A 78 25.47 25.20 -14.30
CA VAL A 78 25.86 24.10 -13.40
C VAL A 78 26.32 24.65 -12.05
N LEU A 79 27.11 25.73 -12.06
CA LEU A 79 27.51 26.43 -10.84
C LEU A 79 26.31 27.02 -10.10
N LYS A 80 25.37 27.63 -10.83
CA LYS A 80 24.12 28.13 -10.22
C LYS A 80 23.29 27.00 -9.61
N LYS A 81 23.13 25.86 -10.29
CA LYS A 81 22.44 24.67 -9.73
C LYS A 81 23.05 24.21 -8.41
N MET A 82 24.37 24.07 -8.37
CA MET A 82 25.11 23.69 -7.17
C MET A 82 24.95 24.73 -6.05
N CYS A 83 25.02 26.03 -6.39
CA CYS A 83 24.78 27.11 -5.44
C CYS A 83 23.36 27.04 -4.85
N TYR A 84 22.34 26.91 -5.70
CA TYR A 84 20.95 26.91 -5.25
C TYR A 84 20.62 25.70 -4.36
N LEU A 85 21.19 24.53 -4.66
CA LEU A 85 21.07 23.36 -3.80
C LEU A 85 21.65 23.64 -2.40
N TYR A 86 22.86 24.20 -2.35
CA TYR A 86 23.51 24.57 -1.10
C TYR A 86 22.69 25.62 -0.32
N VAL A 87 22.32 26.71 -0.99
CA VAL A 87 21.61 27.83 -0.38
C VAL A 87 20.23 27.40 0.13
N GLY A 88 19.51 26.57 -0.63
CA GLY A 88 18.19 26.06 -0.22
C GLY A 88 18.22 25.19 1.03
N ASN A 89 19.33 24.49 1.28
CA ASN A 89 19.50 23.69 2.49
C ASN A 89 19.74 24.56 3.74
N TYR A 90 20.56 25.60 3.62
CA TYR A 90 20.95 26.45 4.76
C TYR A 90 20.01 27.64 5.03
N ALA A 91 19.25 28.09 4.03
CA ALA A 91 18.32 29.21 4.17
C ALA A 91 17.18 28.92 5.16
N LYS A 92 16.73 27.66 5.28
CA LYS A 92 15.66 27.28 6.22
C LYS A 92 16.05 27.49 7.69
N GLY A 93 17.34 27.32 8.01
CA GLY A 93 17.84 27.42 9.37
C GLY A 93 18.23 28.84 9.81
N ASN A 94 18.31 29.80 8.88
CA ASN A 94 18.81 31.15 9.16
C ASN A 94 18.04 32.23 8.37
N PRO A 95 17.21 33.06 9.03
CA PRO A 95 16.35 34.05 8.34
C PRO A 95 17.14 35.15 7.61
N ASP A 96 18.27 35.61 8.18
CA ASP A 96 19.09 36.65 7.53
C ASP A 96 19.74 36.14 6.24
N LEU A 97 20.19 34.88 6.26
CA LEU A 97 20.73 34.22 5.07
C LEU A 97 19.61 34.00 4.03
N ALA A 98 18.40 33.66 4.48
CA ALA A 98 17.24 33.52 3.59
C ALA A 98 16.89 34.82 2.87
N LEU A 99 16.94 35.97 3.56
CA LEU A 99 16.69 37.26 2.91
C LEU A 99 17.73 37.56 1.82
N LEU A 100 19.02 37.30 2.09
CA LEU A 100 20.08 37.47 1.10
C LEU A 100 19.87 36.53 -0.10
N THR A 101 19.50 35.27 0.16
CA THR A 101 19.12 34.30 -0.87
C THR A 101 17.99 34.80 -1.75
N ILE A 102 16.92 35.33 -1.15
CA ILE A 102 15.74 35.79 -1.90
C ILE A 102 16.13 36.92 -2.85
N ASN A 103 16.87 37.92 -2.37
CA ASN A 103 17.35 39.02 -3.20
C ASN A 103 18.22 38.53 -4.37
N PHE A 104 19.11 37.57 -4.08
CA PHE A 104 19.94 36.93 -5.08
C PHE A 104 19.12 36.17 -6.14
N LEU A 105 18.18 35.33 -5.72
CA LEU A 105 17.34 34.55 -6.63
C LEU A 105 16.35 35.41 -7.42
N GLN A 106 15.82 36.49 -6.83
CA GLN A 106 14.95 37.45 -7.53
C GLN A 106 15.68 38.14 -8.68
N LYS A 107 16.97 38.43 -8.51
CA LYS A 107 17.80 38.97 -9.59
C LYS A 107 17.94 37.95 -10.72
N ASP A 108 18.20 36.69 -10.37
CA ASP A 108 18.34 35.60 -11.34
C ASP A 108 16.99 35.24 -12.04
N CYS A 109 15.85 35.52 -11.41
CA CYS A 109 14.54 35.41 -12.07
C CYS A 109 14.35 36.39 -13.24
N LYS A 110 15.24 37.40 -13.37
CA LYS A 110 15.24 38.40 -14.45
C LYS A 110 16.42 38.23 -15.41
N ASP A 111 17.10 37.09 -15.36
CA ASP A 111 18.22 36.77 -16.25
C ASP A 111 17.77 36.65 -17.72
N GLU A 112 18.67 36.86 -18.68
CA GLU A 112 18.38 36.70 -20.11
C GLU A 112 18.14 35.23 -20.46
N ASP A 113 18.83 34.30 -19.78
CA ASP A 113 18.69 32.87 -20.01
C ASP A 113 17.42 32.31 -19.32
N PRO A 114 16.43 31.78 -20.07
CA PRO A 114 15.23 31.17 -19.50
C PRO A 114 15.54 29.99 -18.56
N MET A 115 16.64 29.26 -18.78
CA MET A 115 17.03 28.15 -17.91
C MET A 115 17.43 28.65 -16.52
N ILE A 116 18.15 29.78 -16.46
CA ILE A 116 18.50 30.44 -15.19
C ILE A 116 17.25 31.01 -14.53
N ARG A 117 16.39 31.71 -15.28
CA ARG A 117 15.13 32.26 -14.75
C ARG A 117 14.25 31.19 -14.11
N GLY A 118 13.98 30.11 -14.84
CA GLY A 118 13.16 29.01 -14.35
C GLY A 118 13.79 28.30 -13.16
N LEU A 119 15.10 28.04 -13.21
CA LEU A 119 15.80 27.41 -12.09
C LEU A 119 15.79 28.29 -10.82
N ALA A 120 15.99 29.60 -10.98
CA ALA A 120 15.95 30.56 -9.88
C ALA A 120 14.55 30.61 -9.26
N LEU A 121 13.51 30.69 -10.09
CA LEU A 121 12.11 30.71 -9.63
C LEU A 121 11.74 29.42 -8.87
N ARG A 122 12.16 28.26 -9.39
CA ARG A 122 11.96 26.96 -8.73
C ARG A 122 12.59 26.93 -7.35
N SER A 123 13.85 27.37 -7.25
CA SER A 123 14.61 27.41 -6.00
C SER A 123 13.99 28.38 -4.99
N LEU A 124 13.61 29.57 -5.46
CA LEU A 124 13.02 30.64 -4.66
C LEU A 124 11.73 30.16 -3.97
N CYS A 125 10.82 29.55 -4.72
CA CYS A 125 9.55 29.05 -4.18
C CYS A 125 9.70 27.76 -3.34
N SER A 126 10.88 27.13 -3.36
CA SER A 126 11.16 25.92 -2.56
C SER A 126 11.79 26.21 -1.20
N LEU A 127 12.14 27.47 -0.90
CA LEU A 127 12.72 27.89 0.39
C LEU A 127 11.75 27.71 1.57
N ARG A 128 10.44 27.90 1.34
CA ARG A 128 9.36 27.76 2.35
C ARG A 128 9.56 28.61 3.60
N VAL A 129 9.99 29.87 3.45
CA VAL A 129 10.12 30.82 4.57
C VAL A 129 8.85 31.69 4.63
N ALA A 130 7.95 31.39 5.57
CA ALA A 130 6.61 31.98 5.65
C ALA A 130 6.63 33.53 5.78
N ASN A 131 7.61 34.09 6.48
CA ASN A 131 7.70 35.54 6.71
C ASN A 131 8.15 36.34 5.47
N LEU A 132 8.47 35.67 4.35
CA LEU A 132 9.04 36.28 3.14
C LEU A 132 8.20 35.99 1.89
N VAL A 133 6.94 35.61 2.06
CA VAL A 133 6.03 35.19 0.98
C VAL A 133 5.72 36.34 0.01
N GLU A 134 5.63 37.58 0.48
CA GLU A 134 5.36 38.76 -0.36
C GLU A 134 6.41 38.94 -1.47
N TYR A 135 7.66 38.54 -1.20
CA TYR A 135 8.75 38.60 -2.18
C TYR A 135 8.61 37.57 -3.31
N LEU A 136 7.68 36.61 -3.21
CA LEU A 136 7.43 35.59 -4.23
C LEU A 136 6.43 36.06 -5.30
N VAL A 137 5.50 36.95 -4.93
CA VAL A 137 4.36 37.34 -5.79
C VAL A 137 4.82 37.97 -7.11
N GLY A 138 5.75 38.94 -7.04
CA GLY A 138 6.29 39.61 -8.21
C GLY A 138 6.98 38.66 -9.21
N PRO A 139 8.00 37.89 -8.77
CA PRO A 139 8.67 36.90 -9.61
C PRO A 139 7.73 35.84 -10.21
N LEU A 140 6.76 35.34 -9.44
CA LEU A 140 5.76 34.38 -9.93
C LEU A 140 4.86 35.00 -11.00
N GLY A 141 4.35 36.21 -10.78
CA GLY A 141 3.52 36.93 -11.74
C GLY A 141 4.25 37.17 -13.07
N SER A 142 5.55 37.49 -13.03
CA SER A 142 6.37 37.57 -14.24
C SER A 142 6.62 36.20 -14.87
N GLY A 143 6.86 35.16 -14.07
CA GLY A 143 7.13 33.81 -14.55
C GLY A 143 5.95 33.18 -15.29
N LEU A 144 4.72 33.43 -14.85
CA LEU A 144 3.49 32.97 -15.52
C LEU A 144 3.28 33.65 -16.88
N LYS A 145 3.86 34.82 -17.10
CA LYS A 145 3.78 35.60 -18.34
C LYS A 145 5.07 35.54 -19.17
N ASP A 146 6.01 34.66 -18.81
CA ASP A 146 7.30 34.54 -19.50
C ASP A 146 7.11 34.05 -20.95
N SER A 147 8.02 34.43 -21.84
CA SER A 147 7.99 34.00 -23.24
C SER A 147 8.34 32.53 -23.42
N ASN A 148 9.18 31.97 -22.54
CA ASN A 148 9.63 30.59 -22.61
C ASN A 148 8.71 29.64 -21.82
N SER A 149 8.30 28.52 -22.43
CA SER A 149 7.39 27.56 -21.78
C SER A 149 7.99 26.91 -20.54
N TYR A 150 9.31 26.68 -20.48
CA TYR A 150 9.97 26.13 -19.29
C TYR A 150 9.73 26.97 -18.04
N VAL A 151 9.83 28.30 -18.16
CA VAL A 151 9.63 29.22 -17.04
C VAL A 151 8.16 29.22 -16.62
N ARG A 152 7.22 29.22 -17.57
CA ARG A 152 5.78 29.12 -17.27
C ARG A 152 5.42 27.80 -16.59
N THR A 153 5.98 26.68 -17.05
CA THR A 153 5.83 25.34 -16.45
C THR A 153 6.28 25.32 -15.00
N VAL A 154 7.44 25.93 -14.70
CA VAL A 154 7.95 26.05 -13.34
C VAL A 154 7.07 27.00 -12.51
N ALA A 155 6.65 28.12 -13.07
CA ALA A 155 5.81 29.10 -12.41
C ALA A 155 4.47 28.50 -12.00
N ALA A 156 3.84 27.71 -12.87
CA ALA A 156 2.58 27.02 -12.58
C ALA A 156 2.69 26.11 -11.35
N SER A 157 3.69 25.21 -11.30
CA SER A 157 3.93 24.38 -10.11
C SER A 157 4.36 25.18 -8.88
N ALA A 158 4.98 26.36 -9.07
CA ALA A 158 5.41 27.20 -7.99
C ALA A 158 4.25 27.99 -7.34
N VAL A 159 3.18 28.28 -8.08
CA VAL A 159 1.92 28.81 -7.53
C VAL A 159 1.32 27.83 -6.52
N LEU A 160 1.30 26.53 -6.83
CA LEU A 160 0.85 25.52 -5.87
C LEU A 160 1.71 25.50 -4.60
N LYS A 161 3.03 25.62 -4.73
CA LYS A 161 3.93 25.74 -3.56
C LYS A 161 3.63 26.98 -2.73
N LEU A 162 3.34 28.11 -3.37
CA LEU A 162 2.93 29.33 -2.70
C LEU A 162 1.61 29.11 -1.94
N TYR A 163 0.62 28.47 -2.57
CA TYR A 163 -0.67 28.15 -1.95
C TYR A 163 -0.50 27.37 -0.63
N HIS A 164 0.36 26.34 -0.61
CA HIS A 164 0.64 25.59 0.63
C HIS A 164 1.36 26.39 1.72
N ILE A 165 2.05 27.48 1.37
CA ILE A 165 2.71 28.35 2.35
C ILE A 165 1.73 29.42 2.85
N SER A 166 0.98 30.04 1.93
CA SER A 166 -0.01 31.08 2.20
C SER A 166 -1.11 31.06 1.13
N ALA A 167 -2.25 30.48 1.48
CA ALA A 167 -3.42 30.42 0.61
C ALA A 167 -3.97 31.82 0.30
N SER A 168 -4.06 32.70 1.31
CA SER A 168 -4.57 34.07 1.15
C SER A 168 -3.77 34.85 0.11
N THR A 169 -2.44 34.86 0.22
CA THR A 169 -1.59 35.58 -0.74
C THR A 169 -1.72 35.04 -2.17
N CYS A 170 -1.98 33.74 -2.33
CA CYS A 170 -2.18 33.13 -3.64
C CYS A 170 -3.49 33.62 -4.29
N VAL A 171 -4.57 33.67 -3.50
CA VAL A 171 -5.90 34.12 -3.94
C VAL A 171 -5.93 35.63 -4.17
N ASP A 172 -5.36 36.42 -3.25
CA ASP A 172 -5.29 37.89 -3.37
C ASP A 172 -4.53 38.35 -4.62
N ALA A 173 -3.54 37.57 -5.06
CA ALA A 173 -2.78 37.82 -6.28
C ALA A 173 -3.45 37.34 -7.57
N ASP A 174 -4.65 36.75 -7.48
CA ASP A 174 -5.45 36.21 -8.58
C ASP A 174 -4.72 35.16 -9.43
N PHE A 175 -3.79 34.41 -8.81
CA PHE A 175 -3.06 33.35 -9.50
C PHE A 175 -3.95 32.21 -10.02
N PRO A 176 -5.01 31.76 -9.32
CA PRO A 176 -5.91 30.73 -9.85
C PRO A 176 -6.55 31.13 -11.19
N ALA A 177 -6.98 32.38 -11.36
CA ALA A 177 -7.54 32.85 -12.63
C ALA A 177 -6.49 32.87 -13.76
N ILE A 178 -5.25 33.31 -13.45
CA ILE A 178 -4.14 33.30 -14.40
C ILE A 178 -3.81 31.86 -14.84
N LEU A 179 -3.77 30.91 -13.90
CA LEU A 179 -3.54 29.49 -14.20
C LEU A 179 -4.65 28.93 -15.09
N LYS A 180 -5.92 29.24 -14.81
CA LYS A 180 -7.06 28.81 -15.63
C LYS A 180 -6.93 29.33 -17.07
N HIS A 181 -6.54 30.59 -17.23
CA HIS A 181 -6.30 31.17 -18.55
C HIS A 181 -5.17 30.46 -19.29
N LEU A 182 -4.04 30.17 -18.64
CA LEU A 182 -2.92 29.43 -19.23
C LEU A 182 -3.31 28.00 -19.61
N MET A 183 -4.05 27.30 -18.76
CA MET A 183 -4.50 25.93 -19.01
C MET A 183 -5.31 25.80 -20.32
N LEU A 184 -6.13 26.79 -20.65
CA LEU A 184 -7.00 26.77 -21.83
C LEU A 184 -6.33 27.31 -23.10
N ASN A 185 -5.33 28.18 -22.97
CA ASN A 185 -4.78 28.95 -24.09
C ASN A 185 -3.31 28.66 -24.41
N ASP A 186 -2.56 28.00 -23.52
CA ASP A 186 -1.15 27.69 -23.78
C ASP A 186 -0.98 26.55 -24.79
N GLN A 187 0.03 26.69 -25.64
CA GLN A 187 0.37 25.73 -26.67
C GLN A 187 1.14 24.53 -26.08
N ASP A 188 1.95 24.77 -25.05
CA ASP A 188 2.81 23.77 -24.44
C ASP A 188 2.01 22.85 -23.48
N THR A 189 2.01 21.55 -23.77
CA THR A 189 1.23 20.56 -23.01
C THR A 189 1.72 20.39 -21.58
N GLN A 190 2.99 20.66 -21.29
CA GLN A 190 3.55 20.56 -19.95
C GLN A 190 3.09 21.74 -19.07
N VAL A 191 3.03 22.95 -19.63
CA VAL A 191 2.44 24.11 -18.95
C VAL A 191 0.98 23.82 -18.61
N VAL A 192 0.21 23.35 -19.58
CA VAL A 192 -1.21 23.02 -19.42
C VAL A 192 -1.42 21.96 -18.34
N ALA A 193 -0.63 20.88 -18.35
CA ALA A 193 -0.72 19.81 -17.36
C ALA A 193 -0.39 20.29 -15.93
N ASN A 194 0.65 21.11 -15.77
CA ASN A 194 1.01 21.66 -14.46
C ASN A 194 -0.02 22.68 -13.96
N CYS A 195 -0.64 23.46 -14.85
CA CYS A 195 -1.76 24.33 -14.49
C CYS A 195 -2.96 23.51 -14.03
N LEU A 196 -3.33 22.45 -14.76
CA LEU A 196 -4.41 21.54 -14.37
C LEU A 196 -4.17 20.92 -12.99
N SER A 197 -2.99 20.33 -12.78
CA SER A 197 -2.63 19.73 -11.48
C SER A 197 -2.68 20.74 -10.34
N SER A 198 -2.15 21.95 -10.55
CA SER A 198 -2.16 23.00 -9.53
C SER A 198 -3.58 23.48 -9.22
N LEU A 199 -4.43 23.66 -10.24
CA LEU A 199 -5.82 24.08 -10.08
C LEU A 199 -6.69 23.04 -9.41
N GLN A 200 -6.53 21.75 -9.76
CA GLN A 200 -7.26 20.66 -9.12
C GLN A 200 -7.00 20.63 -7.61
N GLU A 201 -5.76 20.81 -7.17
CA GLU A 201 -5.40 20.81 -5.75
C GLU A 201 -5.87 22.07 -5.01
N ILE A 202 -5.67 23.26 -5.61
CA ILE A 202 -6.12 24.54 -5.04
C ILE A 202 -7.65 24.53 -4.88
N TRP A 203 -8.40 24.25 -5.95
CA TRP A 203 -9.85 24.29 -5.88
C TRP A 203 -10.45 23.14 -5.08
N SER A 204 -9.82 21.96 -5.00
CA SER A 204 -10.30 20.91 -4.09
C SER A 204 -10.16 21.28 -2.62
N SER A 205 -9.10 22.02 -2.28
CA SER A 205 -8.88 22.53 -0.91
C SER A 205 -9.85 23.69 -0.58
N GLU A 206 -10.00 24.64 -1.49
CA GLU A 206 -10.84 25.83 -1.33
C GLU A 206 -12.35 25.57 -1.48
N ALA A 207 -12.77 24.48 -2.15
CA ALA A 207 -14.19 24.18 -2.38
C ALA A 207 -15.00 24.04 -1.09
N SER A 208 -14.35 23.70 0.02
CA SER A 208 -14.98 23.65 1.35
C SER A 208 -15.28 25.02 1.96
N THR A 209 -14.55 26.05 1.51
CA THR A 209 -14.53 27.39 2.12
C THR A 209 -15.20 28.45 1.23
N SER A 210 -15.13 28.31 -0.10
CA SER A 210 -15.68 29.27 -1.07
C SER A 210 -16.59 28.62 -2.12
N GLU A 211 -17.81 29.15 -2.27
CA GLU A 211 -18.75 28.75 -3.32
C GLU A 211 -18.23 29.08 -4.74
N GLU A 212 -17.39 30.12 -4.87
CA GLU A 212 -16.75 30.46 -6.15
C GLU A 212 -15.76 29.37 -6.56
N ALA A 213 -14.94 28.89 -5.61
CA ALA A 213 -14.00 27.80 -5.87
C ALA A 213 -14.72 26.48 -6.23
N SER A 214 -15.88 26.20 -5.60
CA SER A 214 -16.70 25.05 -5.97
C SER A 214 -17.23 25.14 -7.39
N ARG A 215 -17.75 26.31 -7.81
CA ARG A 215 -18.22 26.54 -9.19
C ARG A 215 -17.10 26.42 -10.22
N GLU A 216 -15.92 26.93 -9.89
CA GLU A 216 -14.74 26.83 -10.75
C GLU A 216 -14.24 25.38 -10.90
N ARG A 217 -14.29 24.60 -9.81
CA ARG A 217 -14.03 23.15 -9.84
C ARG A 217 -15.03 22.40 -10.73
N GLU A 218 -16.31 22.72 -10.65
CA GLU A 218 -17.33 22.14 -11.53
C GLU A 218 -17.12 22.56 -13.00
N ALA A 219 -16.66 23.79 -13.24
CA ALA A 219 -16.37 24.28 -14.59
C ALA A 219 -15.22 23.50 -15.27
N LEU A 220 -14.27 22.93 -14.51
CA LEU A 220 -13.26 22.00 -15.06
C LEU A 220 -13.89 20.72 -15.62
N LEU A 221 -15.01 20.28 -15.06
CA LEU A 221 -15.76 19.09 -15.48
C LEU A 221 -16.81 19.45 -16.55
N SER A 222 -16.59 20.52 -17.31
CA SER A 222 -17.48 20.89 -18.41
C SER A 222 -17.06 20.19 -19.71
N LYS A 223 -18.04 19.85 -20.55
CA LYS A 223 -17.83 19.23 -21.87
C LYS A 223 -16.74 19.91 -22.72
N PRO A 224 -16.71 21.26 -22.86
CA PRO A 224 -15.69 21.90 -23.69
C PRO A 224 -14.26 21.68 -23.17
N VAL A 225 -14.08 21.70 -21.86
CA VAL A 225 -12.75 21.51 -21.22
C VAL A 225 -12.30 20.06 -21.36
N ILE A 226 -13.20 19.10 -21.11
CA ILE A 226 -12.90 17.67 -21.24
C ILE A 226 -12.51 17.32 -22.69
N TYR A 227 -13.31 17.75 -23.68
CA TYR A 227 -13.00 17.51 -25.08
C TYR A 227 -11.73 18.23 -25.55
N TYR A 228 -11.41 19.40 -25.01
CA TYR A 228 -10.15 20.08 -25.28
C TYR A 228 -8.94 19.22 -24.86
N PHE A 229 -8.98 18.63 -23.67
CA PHE A 229 -7.91 17.74 -23.21
C PHE A 229 -7.87 16.41 -23.97
N LEU A 230 -9.02 15.78 -24.18
CA LEU A 230 -9.12 14.49 -24.88
C LEU A 230 -8.60 14.58 -26.32
N ASN A 231 -9.00 15.61 -27.07
CA ASN A 231 -8.52 15.79 -28.45
C ASN A 231 -6.99 15.98 -28.55
N ARG A 232 -6.37 16.47 -27.46
CA ARG A 232 -4.92 16.68 -27.37
C ARG A 232 -4.19 15.57 -26.59
N ILE A 233 -4.87 14.52 -26.14
CA ILE A 233 -4.32 13.51 -25.21
C ILE A 233 -3.01 12.87 -25.72
N LYS A 234 -2.84 12.76 -27.05
CA LYS A 234 -1.63 12.18 -27.68
C LYS A 234 -0.40 13.08 -27.59
N GLU A 235 -0.59 14.39 -27.42
CA GLU A 235 0.48 15.38 -27.30
C GLU A 235 1.02 15.49 -25.87
N PHE A 236 0.27 15.00 -24.88
CA PHE A 236 0.68 15.02 -23.48
C PHE A 236 1.68 13.91 -23.18
N SER A 237 2.59 14.19 -22.23
CA SER A 237 3.46 13.17 -21.65
C SER A 237 2.65 12.11 -20.90
N GLU A 238 3.21 10.93 -20.68
CA GLU A 238 2.52 9.82 -19.98
C GLU A 238 1.97 10.23 -18.61
N TRP A 239 2.72 11.03 -17.86
CA TRP A 239 2.31 11.58 -16.56
C TRP A 239 1.13 12.54 -16.69
N ALA A 240 1.17 13.43 -17.68
CA ALA A 240 0.09 14.37 -17.93
C ALA A 240 -1.18 13.69 -18.46
N GLN A 241 -1.04 12.63 -19.25
CA GLN A 241 -2.18 11.80 -19.67
C GLN A 241 -2.89 11.19 -18.46
N CYS A 242 -2.16 10.70 -17.46
CA CYS A 242 -2.77 10.17 -16.24
C CYS A 242 -3.60 11.23 -15.49
N LEU A 243 -3.08 12.46 -15.37
CA LEU A 243 -3.80 13.58 -14.75
C LEU A 243 -5.08 13.95 -15.50
N VAL A 244 -5.01 13.99 -16.83
CA VAL A 244 -6.19 14.24 -17.68
C VAL A 244 -7.21 13.11 -17.53
N LEU A 245 -6.79 11.85 -17.55
CA LEU A 245 -7.69 10.70 -17.40
C LEU A 245 -8.34 10.67 -16.00
N GLU A 246 -7.64 11.09 -14.96
CA GLU A 246 -8.22 11.26 -13.62
C GLU A 246 -9.29 12.34 -13.59
N LEU A 247 -9.10 13.46 -14.30
CA LEU A 247 -10.15 14.48 -14.46
C LEU A 247 -11.36 13.90 -15.21
N VAL A 248 -11.12 13.20 -16.33
CA VAL A 248 -12.17 12.60 -17.16
C VAL A 248 -12.95 11.54 -16.41
N ALA A 249 -12.32 10.78 -15.51
CA ALA A 249 -13.00 9.78 -14.69
C ALA A 249 -14.05 10.42 -13.74
N ASN A 250 -13.92 11.70 -13.41
CA ASN A 250 -14.89 12.42 -12.58
C ASN A 250 -15.96 13.15 -13.41
N TYR A 251 -15.87 13.12 -14.73
CA TYR A 251 -16.86 13.73 -15.63
C TYR A 251 -18.06 12.81 -15.82
N VAL A 252 -19.27 13.37 -15.74
CA VAL A 252 -20.53 12.65 -15.97
C VAL A 252 -21.14 13.12 -17.29
N PRO A 253 -21.04 12.34 -18.39
CA PRO A 253 -21.65 12.69 -19.67
C PRO A 253 -23.17 12.77 -19.56
N SER A 254 -23.77 13.67 -20.35
CA SER A 254 -25.23 13.81 -20.40
C SER A 254 -25.88 12.76 -21.30
N ASP A 255 -25.21 12.35 -22.39
CA ASP A 255 -25.76 11.48 -23.42
C ASP A 255 -24.91 10.21 -23.62
N ASN A 256 -25.58 9.10 -23.96
CA ASN A 256 -24.89 7.84 -24.29
C ASN A 256 -23.97 7.97 -25.51
N SER A 257 -24.29 8.85 -26.48
CA SER A 257 -23.41 9.09 -27.63
C SER A 257 -22.06 9.68 -27.20
N GLU A 258 -22.07 10.57 -26.21
CA GLU A 258 -20.86 11.19 -25.68
C GLU A 258 -19.97 10.16 -24.96
N ILE A 259 -20.57 9.20 -24.26
CA ILE A 259 -19.83 8.07 -23.66
C ILE A 259 -19.07 7.30 -24.76
N PHE A 260 -19.75 6.94 -25.85
CA PHE A 260 -19.12 6.22 -26.96
C PHE A 260 -18.02 7.04 -27.66
N ASP A 261 -18.22 8.35 -27.84
CA ASP A 261 -17.21 9.23 -28.42
C ASP A 261 -15.93 9.26 -27.57
N ILE A 262 -16.06 9.40 -26.24
CA ILE A 262 -14.94 9.40 -25.30
C ILE A 262 -14.23 8.04 -25.30
N MET A 263 -14.98 6.94 -25.25
CA MET A 263 -14.42 5.59 -25.29
C MET A 263 -13.64 5.33 -26.58
N ASN A 264 -14.20 5.69 -27.74
CA ASN A 264 -13.54 5.51 -29.03
C ASN A 264 -12.24 6.33 -29.13
N LEU A 265 -12.20 7.52 -28.56
CA LEU A 265 -11.01 8.36 -28.54
C LEU A 265 -9.89 7.78 -27.67
N LEU A 266 -10.25 7.08 -26.60
CA LEU A 266 -9.32 6.51 -25.61
C LEU A 266 -8.95 5.04 -25.85
N GLU A 267 -9.60 4.34 -26.79
CA GLU A 267 -9.37 2.91 -27.07
C GLU A 267 -7.89 2.60 -27.32
N ASP A 268 -7.17 3.48 -28.04
CA ASP A 268 -5.75 3.31 -28.34
C ASP A 268 -4.85 3.47 -27.09
N ARG A 269 -5.35 4.07 -25.99
CA ARG A 269 -4.64 4.18 -24.71
C ARG A 269 -4.63 2.88 -23.91
N LEU A 270 -5.53 1.94 -24.18
CA LEU A 270 -5.49 0.61 -23.55
C LEU A 270 -4.25 -0.19 -23.96
N GLN A 271 -3.65 0.09 -25.11
CA GLN A 271 -2.45 -0.60 -25.62
C GLN A 271 -1.14 0.13 -25.27
N HIS A 272 -1.18 1.10 -24.36
CA HIS A 272 -0.02 1.89 -24.00
C HIS A 272 1.00 1.06 -23.18
N ALA A 273 2.30 1.33 -23.36
CA ALA A 273 3.37 0.61 -22.66
C ALA A 273 3.40 0.87 -21.14
N ASN A 274 3.06 2.09 -20.73
CA ASN A 274 2.97 2.48 -19.33
C ASN A 274 1.64 2.02 -18.71
N GLY A 275 1.72 1.11 -17.73
CA GLY A 275 0.56 0.57 -17.04
C GLY A 275 -0.27 1.60 -16.27
N ALA A 276 0.29 2.75 -15.87
CA ALA A 276 -0.47 3.81 -15.21
C ALA A 276 -1.50 4.45 -16.16
N VAL A 277 -1.13 4.67 -17.43
CA VAL A 277 -2.04 5.20 -18.46
C VAL A 277 -3.14 4.19 -18.76
N VAL A 278 -2.80 2.90 -18.85
CA VAL A 278 -3.77 1.82 -19.08
C VAL A 278 -4.76 1.72 -17.91
N LEU A 279 -4.28 1.68 -16.67
CA LEU A 279 -5.16 1.62 -15.48
C LEU A 279 -6.04 2.86 -15.34
N ALA A 280 -5.52 4.05 -15.64
CA ALA A 280 -6.32 5.28 -15.65
C ALA A 280 -7.41 5.25 -16.74
N THR A 281 -7.09 4.73 -17.93
CA THR A 281 -8.07 4.55 -19.01
C THR A 281 -9.15 3.54 -18.62
N ILE A 282 -8.76 2.43 -18.00
CA ILE A 282 -9.69 1.42 -17.47
C ILE A 282 -10.62 2.04 -16.43
N LYS A 283 -10.10 2.87 -15.51
CA LYS A 283 -10.93 3.61 -14.54
C LYS A 283 -12.01 4.43 -15.24
N VAL A 284 -11.65 5.20 -16.27
CA VAL A 284 -12.60 5.97 -17.07
C VAL A 284 -13.66 5.05 -17.70
N PHE A 285 -13.25 3.94 -18.33
CA PHE A 285 -14.19 3.04 -19.00
C PHE A 285 -15.15 2.37 -18.02
N LEU A 286 -14.65 1.93 -16.86
CA LEU A 286 -15.48 1.33 -15.82
C LEU A 286 -16.50 2.34 -15.29
N GLN A 287 -16.08 3.57 -15.00
CA GLN A 287 -16.96 4.62 -14.47
C GLN A 287 -18.05 5.05 -15.47
N LEU A 288 -17.67 5.25 -16.74
CA LEU A 288 -18.60 5.70 -17.79
C LEU A 288 -19.67 4.64 -18.12
N THR A 289 -19.36 3.35 -17.92
CA THR A 289 -20.25 2.25 -18.31
C THR A 289 -21.07 1.68 -17.15
N LEU A 290 -20.95 2.22 -15.93
CA LEU A 290 -21.69 1.73 -14.75
C LEU A 290 -23.21 1.65 -14.95
N SER A 291 -23.79 2.58 -15.72
CA SER A 291 -25.23 2.63 -16.02
C SER A 291 -25.66 1.71 -17.18
N MET A 292 -24.71 1.10 -17.91
CA MET A 292 -24.93 0.35 -19.15
C MET A 292 -24.44 -1.10 -19.04
N ALA A 293 -25.25 -2.01 -18.51
CA ALA A 293 -24.84 -3.38 -18.21
C ALA A 293 -24.18 -4.14 -19.38
N ASP A 294 -24.78 -4.10 -20.58
CA ASP A 294 -24.26 -4.83 -21.75
C ASP A 294 -22.89 -4.28 -22.22
N VAL A 295 -22.74 -2.96 -22.21
CA VAL A 295 -21.48 -2.30 -22.60
C VAL A 295 -20.42 -2.50 -21.52
N HIS A 296 -20.82 -2.46 -20.24
CA HIS A 296 -19.94 -2.71 -19.12
C HIS A 296 -19.32 -4.12 -19.21
N GLN A 297 -20.11 -5.14 -19.54
CA GLN A 297 -19.59 -6.49 -19.75
C GLN A 297 -18.57 -6.56 -20.91
N GLN A 298 -18.83 -5.85 -22.02
CA GLN A 298 -17.88 -5.78 -23.13
C GLN A 298 -16.57 -5.06 -22.76
N VAL A 299 -16.63 -4.03 -21.91
CA VAL A 299 -15.43 -3.39 -21.36
C VAL A 299 -14.61 -4.39 -20.58
N TYR A 300 -15.25 -5.18 -19.71
CA TYR A 300 -14.60 -6.23 -18.93
C TYR A 300 -13.88 -7.26 -19.81
N GLU A 301 -14.44 -7.62 -20.97
CA GLU A 301 -13.79 -8.50 -21.94
C GLU A 301 -12.58 -7.82 -22.61
N ARG A 302 -12.71 -6.55 -23.00
CA ARG A 302 -11.64 -5.79 -23.68
C ARG A 302 -10.44 -5.51 -22.79
N ILE A 303 -10.64 -5.24 -21.50
CA ILE A 303 -9.54 -4.86 -20.58
C ILE A 303 -8.64 -6.03 -20.19
N LYS A 304 -9.08 -7.28 -20.40
CA LYS A 304 -8.30 -8.46 -20.01
C LYS A 304 -6.93 -8.53 -20.66
N ALA A 305 -6.89 -8.45 -21.99
CA ALA A 305 -5.66 -8.64 -22.75
C ALA A 305 -4.59 -7.58 -22.41
N PRO A 306 -4.93 -6.27 -22.33
CA PRO A 306 -4.02 -5.24 -21.81
C PRO A 306 -3.45 -5.55 -20.43
N LEU A 307 -4.30 -5.92 -19.47
CA LEU A 307 -3.87 -6.19 -18.09
C LEU A 307 -2.96 -7.41 -18.00
N LEU A 308 -3.30 -8.51 -18.68
CA LEU A 308 -2.48 -9.73 -18.71
C LEU A 308 -1.11 -9.48 -19.37
N THR A 309 -1.07 -8.62 -20.39
CA THR A 309 0.18 -8.23 -21.06
C THR A 309 1.09 -7.43 -20.11
N LEU A 310 0.52 -6.48 -19.36
CA LEU A 310 1.25 -5.65 -18.40
C LEU A 310 1.79 -6.45 -17.21
N VAL A 311 1.01 -7.40 -16.68
CA VAL A 311 1.46 -8.31 -15.60
C VAL A 311 2.70 -9.10 -16.05
N SER A 312 2.76 -9.49 -17.32
CA SER A 312 3.84 -10.33 -17.86
C SER A 312 5.10 -9.55 -18.26
N SER A 313 4.95 -8.25 -18.56
CA SER A 313 6.01 -7.43 -19.17
C SER A 313 6.68 -6.44 -18.22
N GLY A 314 6.09 -6.20 -17.03
CA GLY A 314 6.56 -5.22 -16.05
C GLY A 314 7.70 -5.70 -15.14
N SER A 315 8.25 -4.76 -14.36
CA SER A 315 9.04 -5.12 -13.17
C SER A 315 8.11 -5.78 -12.12
N GLN A 316 8.68 -6.54 -11.17
CA GLN A 316 7.88 -7.27 -10.18
C GLN A 316 6.93 -6.36 -9.38
N GLU A 317 7.37 -5.13 -9.09
CA GLU A 317 6.60 -4.11 -8.38
C GLU A 317 5.46 -3.54 -9.24
N GLN A 318 5.74 -3.27 -10.52
CA GLN A 318 4.73 -2.79 -11.47
C GLN A 318 3.68 -3.88 -11.74
N SER A 319 4.14 -5.10 -11.98
CA SER A 319 3.28 -6.26 -12.17
C SER A 319 2.40 -6.50 -10.95
N TYR A 320 2.90 -6.31 -9.73
CA TYR A 320 2.09 -6.42 -8.51
C TYR A 320 1.00 -5.36 -8.41
N ALA A 321 1.31 -4.11 -8.75
CA ALA A 321 0.31 -3.04 -8.77
C ALA A 321 -0.81 -3.36 -9.78
N VAL A 322 -0.46 -3.78 -11.00
CA VAL A 322 -1.43 -4.19 -12.03
C VAL A 322 -2.21 -5.44 -11.61
N LEU A 323 -1.52 -6.43 -11.03
CA LEU A 323 -2.13 -7.67 -10.55
C LEU A 323 -3.13 -7.42 -9.42
N SER A 324 -2.88 -6.45 -8.55
CA SER A 324 -3.83 -6.07 -7.48
C SER A 324 -5.15 -5.56 -8.05
N HIS A 325 -5.09 -4.78 -9.14
CA HIS A 325 -6.27 -4.30 -9.86
C HIS A 325 -6.95 -5.42 -10.64
N LEU A 326 -6.18 -6.30 -11.28
CA LEU A 326 -6.70 -7.47 -11.96
C LEU A 326 -7.38 -8.45 -11.00
N HIS A 327 -6.80 -8.66 -9.82
CA HIS A 327 -7.37 -9.48 -8.75
C HIS A 327 -8.75 -8.97 -8.33
N LEU A 328 -8.92 -7.65 -8.21
CA LEU A 328 -10.22 -7.05 -7.89
C LEU A 328 -11.26 -7.33 -8.98
N LEU A 329 -10.87 -7.23 -10.26
CA LEU A 329 -11.74 -7.55 -11.40
C LEU A 329 -12.11 -9.04 -11.44
N VAL A 330 -11.14 -9.91 -11.17
CA VAL A 330 -11.34 -11.37 -11.10
C VAL A 330 -12.30 -11.75 -9.97
N MET A 331 -12.15 -11.15 -8.79
CA MET A 331 -13.03 -11.43 -7.65
C MET A 331 -14.48 -11.00 -7.91
N ARG A 332 -14.71 -9.97 -8.75
CA ARG A 332 -16.04 -9.47 -9.10
C ARG A 332 -16.69 -10.24 -10.24
N ALA A 333 -15.92 -10.63 -11.26
CA ALA A 333 -16.42 -11.37 -12.41
C ALA A 333 -15.54 -12.60 -12.73
N PRO A 334 -15.52 -13.65 -11.86
CA PRO A 334 -14.60 -14.77 -12.02
C PRO A 334 -14.83 -15.57 -13.30
N ILE A 335 -16.09 -15.72 -13.71
CA ILE A 335 -16.52 -16.47 -14.90
C ILE A 335 -15.85 -15.92 -16.15
N LEU A 336 -15.60 -14.60 -16.22
CA LEU A 336 -14.93 -14.04 -17.38
C LEU A 336 -13.54 -14.64 -17.55
N PHE A 337 -12.77 -14.74 -16.48
CA PHE A 337 -11.37 -15.11 -16.51
C PHE A 337 -11.14 -16.63 -16.51
N SER A 338 -12.21 -17.43 -16.59
CA SER A 338 -12.12 -18.89 -16.50
C SER A 338 -11.42 -19.58 -17.66
N SER A 339 -11.32 -18.93 -18.82
CA SER A 339 -10.51 -19.39 -19.95
C SER A 339 -9.02 -19.10 -19.78
N ASP A 340 -8.69 -18.07 -19.00
CA ASP A 340 -7.37 -17.44 -18.96
C ASP A 340 -6.55 -17.83 -17.71
N TYR A 341 -7.03 -18.81 -16.92
CA TYR A 341 -6.47 -19.22 -15.62
C TYR A 341 -4.99 -19.58 -15.66
N LYS A 342 -4.48 -20.09 -16.79
CA LYS A 342 -3.06 -20.44 -16.97
C LYS A 342 -2.12 -19.24 -16.83
N HIS A 343 -2.61 -18.03 -17.09
CA HIS A 343 -1.83 -16.80 -16.86
C HIS A 343 -1.63 -16.50 -15.36
N PHE A 344 -2.44 -17.10 -14.49
CA PHE A 344 -2.33 -16.95 -13.03
C PHE A 344 -1.44 -18.01 -12.39
N TYR A 345 -0.78 -18.87 -13.16
CA TYR A 345 0.22 -19.80 -12.62
C TYR A 345 1.43 -19.05 -12.06
N CYS A 346 1.93 -19.55 -10.93
CA CYS A 346 3.06 -18.96 -10.21
C CYS A 346 4.36 -19.35 -10.90
N GLN A 347 5.20 -18.37 -11.23
CA GLN A 347 6.54 -18.65 -11.73
C GLN A 347 7.53 -18.75 -10.55
N TYR A 348 8.60 -19.52 -10.72
CA TYR A 348 9.58 -19.74 -9.65
C TYR A 348 10.24 -18.44 -9.16
N ASN A 349 10.58 -17.55 -10.09
CA ASN A 349 11.23 -16.25 -9.83
C ASN A 349 10.31 -15.17 -9.22
N GLU A 350 9.02 -15.45 -9.08
CA GLU A 350 8.06 -14.49 -8.54
C GLU A 350 8.16 -14.38 -7.02
N PRO A 351 8.07 -13.16 -6.46
CA PRO A 351 7.98 -12.95 -5.02
C PRO A 351 6.71 -13.54 -4.41
N SER A 352 6.77 -13.87 -3.12
CA SER A 352 5.66 -14.47 -2.37
C SER A 352 4.37 -13.62 -2.39
N TYR A 353 4.50 -12.28 -2.41
CA TYR A 353 3.34 -11.38 -2.47
C TYR A 353 2.58 -11.44 -3.82
N VAL A 354 3.28 -11.69 -4.94
CA VAL A 354 2.66 -11.90 -6.26
C VAL A 354 1.98 -13.25 -6.30
N LYS A 355 2.69 -14.30 -5.85
CA LYS A 355 2.17 -15.67 -5.78
C LYS A 355 0.89 -15.74 -4.96
N LYS A 356 0.84 -15.07 -3.81
CA LYS A 356 -0.37 -15.02 -2.97
C LYS A 356 -1.61 -14.53 -3.73
N LEU A 357 -1.51 -13.40 -4.45
CA LEU A 357 -2.65 -12.89 -5.23
C LEU A 357 -3.06 -13.85 -6.34
N LYS A 358 -2.09 -14.44 -7.04
CA LYS A 358 -2.34 -15.44 -8.08
C LYS A 358 -3.08 -16.67 -7.54
N LEU A 359 -2.71 -17.18 -6.36
CA LEU A 359 -3.42 -18.29 -5.71
C LEU A 359 -4.88 -17.93 -5.37
N GLU A 360 -5.11 -16.72 -4.85
CA GLU A 360 -6.47 -16.22 -4.57
C GLU A 360 -7.30 -16.11 -5.86
N MET A 361 -6.71 -15.65 -6.97
CA MET A 361 -7.36 -15.60 -8.29
C MET A 361 -7.68 -16.98 -8.85
N LEU A 362 -6.72 -17.92 -8.79
CA LEU A 362 -6.94 -19.31 -9.22
C LEU A 362 -8.09 -19.97 -8.45
N THR A 363 -8.18 -19.71 -7.15
CA THR A 363 -9.28 -20.17 -6.30
C THR A 363 -10.62 -19.61 -6.78
N ALA A 364 -10.69 -18.32 -7.09
CA ALA A 364 -11.92 -17.67 -7.51
C ALA A 364 -12.42 -18.11 -8.90
N VAL A 365 -11.49 -18.43 -9.80
CA VAL A 365 -11.75 -18.73 -11.22
C VAL A 365 -12.05 -20.22 -11.46
N ALA A 366 -11.84 -21.07 -10.45
CA ALA A 366 -12.09 -22.50 -10.52
C ALA A 366 -13.58 -22.81 -10.80
N ASN A 367 -13.81 -23.61 -11.84
CA ASN A 367 -15.12 -24.09 -12.28
C ASN A 367 -15.06 -25.57 -12.67
N GLU A 368 -16.20 -26.17 -13.00
CA GLU A 368 -16.30 -27.61 -13.34
C GLU A 368 -15.35 -28.06 -14.47
N SER A 369 -14.99 -27.17 -15.39
CA SER A 369 -14.13 -27.49 -16.55
C SER A 369 -12.63 -27.43 -16.25
N ASN A 370 -12.20 -26.52 -15.38
CA ASN A 370 -10.77 -26.23 -15.15
C ASN A 370 -10.26 -26.66 -13.75
N THR A 371 -11.17 -27.05 -12.85
CA THR A 371 -10.83 -27.37 -11.44
C THR A 371 -9.75 -28.44 -11.33
N TYR A 372 -9.80 -29.51 -12.12
CA TYR A 372 -8.80 -30.59 -12.03
C TYR A 372 -7.38 -30.11 -12.37
N GLU A 373 -7.22 -29.30 -13.42
CA GLU A 373 -5.93 -28.73 -13.80
C GLU A 373 -5.41 -27.76 -12.72
N ILE A 374 -6.29 -26.86 -12.24
CA ILE A 374 -5.93 -25.88 -11.19
C ILE A 374 -5.52 -26.60 -9.91
N VAL A 375 -6.29 -27.59 -9.46
CA VAL A 375 -5.97 -28.36 -8.25
C VAL A 375 -4.65 -29.11 -8.43
N THR A 376 -4.39 -29.71 -9.59
CA THR A 376 -3.12 -30.40 -9.86
C THR A 376 -1.93 -29.45 -9.71
N GLU A 377 -2.01 -28.26 -10.29
CA GLU A 377 -0.97 -27.22 -10.16
C GLU A 377 -0.81 -26.75 -8.71
N LEU A 378 -1.92 -26.49 -7.99
CA LEU A 378 -1.88 -26.12 -6.57
C LEU A 378 -1.25 -27.23 -5.71
N CYS A 379 -1.41 -28.50 -6.10
CA CYS A 379 -0.76 -29.62 -5.41
C CYS A 379 0.76 -29.59 -5.56
N GLU A 380 1.28 -29.19 -6.72
CA GLU A 380 2.71 -29.00 -6.92
C GLU A 380 3.23 -27.84 -6.07
N TYR A 381 2.44 -26.77 -5.93
CA TYR A 381 2.79 -25.64 -5.06
C TYR A 381 2.79 -25.99 -3.57
N ALA A 382 1.91 -26.91 -3.15
CA ALA A 382 1.89 -27.43 -1.79
C ALA A 382 3.16 -28.24 -1.45
N ALA A 383 3.81 -28.84 -2.44
CA ALA A 383 5.06 -29.60 -2.27
C ALA A 383 6.34 -28.73 -2.33
N ASN A 384 6.22 -27.41 -2.53
CA ASN A 384 7.36 -26.50 -2.59
C ASN A 384 7.95 -26.17 -1.20
N VAL A 385 9.20 -25.71 -1.19
CA VAL A 385 9.94 -25.31 0.03
C VAL A 385 9.36 -24.06 0.71
N ASP A 386 8.62 -23.22 -0.02
CA ASP A 386 8.06 -21.96 0.50
C ASP A 386 6.77 -22.20 1.31
N ILE A 387 6.94 -22.42 2.62
CA ILE A 387 5.88 -22.71 3.61
C ILE A 387 4.63 -21.82 3.48
N PRO A 388 4.72 -20.47 3.45
CA PRO A 388 3.53 -19.62 3.35
C PRO A 388 2.74 -19.85 2.06
N ILE A 389 3.42 -20.14 0.93
CA ILE A 389 2.78 -20.42 -0.36
C ILE A 389 2.18 -21.83 -0.37
N ALA A 390 2.89 -22.82 0.18
CA ALA A 390 2.36 -24.17 0.33
C ALA A 390 1.05 -24.15 1.13
N ARG A 391 1.04 -23.46 2.28
CA ARG A 391 -0.14 -23.29 3.14
C ARG A 391 -1.31 -22.61 2.41
N GLU A 392 -1.05 -21.54 1.67
CA GLU A 392 -2.10 -20.85 0.92
C GLU A 392 -2.63 -21.72 -0.23
N SER A 393 -1.78 -22.52 -0.86
CA SER A 393 -2.16 -23.47 -1.92
C SER A 393 -3.08 -24.56 -1.38
N ILE A 394 -2.76 -25.15 -0.23
CA ILE A 394 -3.63 -26.11 0.46
C ILE A 394 -4.98 -25.46 0.80
N ARG A 395 -4.98 -24.24 1.34
CA ARG A 395 -6.22 -23.51 1.65
C ARG A 395 -7.05 -23.26 0.39
N ALA A 396 -6.42 -22.91 -0.73
CA ALA A 396 -7.06 -22.73 -2.02
C ALA A 396 -7.74 -24.03 -2.48
N VAL A 397 -7.06 -25.18 -2.43
CA VAL A 397 -7.65 -26.49 -2.76
C VAL A 397 -8.86 -26.79 -1.88
N GLY A 398 -8.78 -26.52 -0.57
CA GLY A 398 -9.91 -26.66 0.35
C GLY A 398 -11.11 -25.79 -0.01
N LYS A 399 -10.87 -24.52 -0.34
CA LYS A 399 -11.94 -23.60 -0.76
C LYS A 399 -12.61 -24.09 -2.04
N ILE A 400 -11.84 -24.57 -3.01
CA ILE A 400 -12.37 -25.14 -4.25
C ILE A 400 -13.23 -26.38 -3.94
N ALA A 401 -12.76 -27.27 -3.07
CA ALA A 401 -13.50 -28.46 -2.63
C ALA A 401 -14.84 -28.11 -1.96
N LEU A 402 -14.91 -27.00 -1.21
CA LEU A 402 -16.13 -26.52 -0.56
C LEU A 402 -17.11 -25.83 -1.53
N GLN A 403 -16.62 -25.34 -2.67
CA GLN A 403 -17.41 -24.59 -3.67
C GLN A 403 -17.98 -25.48 -4.78
N GLN A 404 -17.26 -26.52 -5.21
CA GLN A 404 -17.65 -27.38 -6.33
C GLN A 404 -18.46 -28.62 -5.89
N TYR A 405 -19.28 -29.16 -6.80
CA TYR A 405 -20.16 -30.31 -6.53
C TYR A 405 -19.49 -31.68 -6.77
N ASP A 406 -18.47 -31.76 -7.64
CA ASP A 406 -17.71 -33.00 -7.90
C ASP A 406 -16.40 -33.01 -7.11
N VAL A 407 -16.48 -33.54 -5.88
CA VAL A 407 -15.43 -33.36 -4.86
C VAL A 407 -14.56 -34.59 -4.69
N ASN A 408 -14.96 -35.76 -5.21
CA ASN A 408 -14.37 -37.04 -4.80
C ASN A 408 -12.85 -37.08 -5.03
N ALA A 409 -12.39 -36.71 -6.23
CA ALA A 409 -10.97 -36.68 -6.55
C ALA A 409 -10.19 -35.59 -5.79
N ILE A 410 -10.84 -34.49 -5.39
CA ILE A 410 -10.20 -33.38 -4.67
C ILE A 410 -10.05 -33.72 -3.20
N VAL A 411 -11.05 -34.38 -2.59
CA VAL A 411 -10.97 -34.88 -1.21
C VAL A 411 -9.83 -35.87 -1.06
N ASP A 412 -9.70 -36.83 -1.99
CA ASP A 412 -8.61 -37.81 -1.95
C ASP A 412 -7.22 -37.15 -1.98
N ARG A 413 -7.04 -36.09 -2.78
CA ARG A 413 -5.79 -35.30 -2.82
C ARG A 413 -5.55 -34.52 -1.53
N LEU A 414 -6.59 -33.94 -0.95
CA LEU A 414 -6.50 -33.25 0.34
C LEU A 414 -6.12 -34.22 1.47
N LEU A 415 -6.67 -35.44 1.45
CA LEU A 415 -6.32 -36.51 2.39
C LEU A 415 -4.89 -37.00 2.18
N GLN A 416 -4.43 -37.10 0.93
CA GLN A 416 -3.04 -37.45 0.62
C GLN A 416 -2.04 -36.45 1.24
N PHE A 417 -2.34 -35.14 1.25
CA PHE A 417 -1.47 -34.16 1.91
C PHE A 417 -1.34 -34.38 3.41
N LEU A 418 -2.42 -34.77 4.08
CA LEU A 418 -2.40 -35.10 5.50
C LEU A 418 -1.55 -36.35 5.80
N GLU A 419 -1.46 -37.29 4.84
CA GLU A 419 -0.62 -38.47 4.97
C GLU A 419 0.86 -38.22 4.64
N MET A 420 1.14 -37.36 3.66
CA MET A 420 2.49 -37.01 3.19
C MET A 420 3.35 -36.28 4.24
N GLU A 421 2.74 -35.66 5.25
CA GLU A 421 3.45 -35.02 6.37
C GLU A 421 4.27 -36.01 7.23
N LYS A 422 4.25 -37.33 6.96
CA LYS A 422 5.16 -38.28 7.63
C LYS A 422 6.60 -38.29 7.12
N ASP A 423 6.86 -37.92 5.86
CA ASP A 423 8.20 -38.13 5.25
C ASP A 423 9.06 -36.85 5.17
N TYR A 424 8.45 -35.67 5.08
CA TYR A 424 9.17 -34.38 5.03
C TYR A 424 9.71 -33.89 6.40
N VAL A 425 9.35 -34.58 7.48
CA VAL A 425 9.70 -34.24 8.87
C VAL A 425 11.12 -34.69 9.27
N THR A 426 11.85 -35.38 8.39
CA THR A 426 13.14 -36.00 8.77
C THR A 426 14.38 -35.12 8.60
N ALA A 427 14.28 -33.86 8.18
CA ALA A 427 15.44 -32.98 8.00
C ALA A 427 15.36 -31.69 8.83
N GLU A 428 15.80 -31.80 10.09
CA GLU A 428 16.59 -30.81 10.85
C GLU A 428 16.13 -29.36 10.97
N THR A 429 14.89 -29.04 10.61
CA THR A 429 14.33 -27.71 10.80
C THR A 429 12.98 -27.82 11.48
N LEU A 430 12.82 -27.02 12.52
CA LEU A 430 11.56 -26.60 13.12
C LEU A 430 10.67 -25.96 12.04
N ILE A 431 10.21 -26.74 11.05
CA ILE A 431 9.24 -26.32 10.04
C ILE A 431 7.86 -26.49 10.68
N ASP A 432 7.58 -25.50 11.52
CA ASP A 432 6.33 -24.77 11.64
C ASP A 432 5.03 -25.59 11.83
N THR A 433 4.57 -25.66 13.08
CA THR A 433 3.20 -25.99 13.54
C THR A 433 2.06 -25.27 12.80
N SER A 434 2.39 -24.33 11.92
CA SER A 434 1.48 -23.51 11.11
C SER A 434 0.92 -24.20 9.85
N LEU A 435 1.54 -25.28 9.36
CA LEU A 435 1.03 -26.06 8.21
C LEU A 435 -0.10 -26.99 8.65
N GLU A 436 0.15 -27.80 9.69
CA GLU A 436 -0.85 -28.65 10.37
C GLU A 436 -2.17 -27.90 10.64
N PHE A 437 -2.08 -26.60 10.99
CA PHE A 437 -3.22 -25.73 11.25
C PHE A 437 -4.24 -25.67 10.11
N SER A 438 -3.77 -25.46 8.87
CA SER A 438 -4.69 -25.20 7.76
C SER A 438 -5.43 -26.47 7.36
N HIS A 439 -4.79 -27.64 7.48
CA HIS A 439 -5.38 -28.91 7.12
C HIS A 439 -6.50 -29.33 8.09
N VAL A 440 -6.28 -29.27 9.39
CA VAL A 440 -7.27 -29.69 10.41
C VAL A 440 -8.54 -28.82 10.34
N VAL A 441 -8.37 -27.52 10.09
CA VAL A 441 -9.50 -26.60 9.90
C VAL A 441 -10.26 -26.92 8.61
N LEU A 442 -9.55 -27.20 7.51
CA LEU A 442 -10.15 -27.62 6.23
C LEU A 442 -10.98 -28.89 6.37
N VAL A 443 -10.43 -29.92 7.02
CA VAL A 443 -11.11 -31.22 7.23
C VAL A 443 -12.38 -31.03 8.04
N LYS A 444 -12.33 -30.21 9.10
CA LYS A 444 -13.53 -29.84 9.86
C LYS A 444 -14.60 -29.23 8.95
N ASP A 445 -14.23 -28.28 8.09
CA ASP A 445 -15.19 -27.60 7.22
C ASP A 445 -15.71 -28.52 6.11
N LEU A 446 -14.88 -29.42 5.59
CA LEU A 446 -15.25 -30.49 4.68
C LEU A 446 -16.26 -31.44 5.32
N LEU A 447 -16.04 -31.89 6.56
CA LEU A 447 -16.97 -32.76 7.30
C LEU A 447 -18.30 -32.07 7.60
N ARG A 448 -18.31 -30.75 7.80
CA ARG A 448 -19.54 -29.96 7.96
C ARG A 448 -20.36 -29.86 6.68
N LYS A 449 -19.69 -29.91 5.52
CA LYS A 449 -20.33 -29.83 4.19
C LYS A 449 -20.71 -31.20 3.66
N TYR A 450 -19.83 -32.19 3.83
CA TYR A 450 -19.90 -33.53 3.27
C TYR A 450 -19.67 -34.59 4.36
N PRO A 451 -20.68 -34.86 5.21
CA PRO A 451 -20.56 -35.84 6.29
C PRO A 451 -20.25 -37.27 5.83
N GLN A 452 -20.50 -37.61 4.57
CA GLN A 452 -20.26 -38.95 4.02
C GLN A 452 -18.78 -39.36 4.00
N TRP A 453 -17.86 -38.38 4.01
CA TRP A 453 -16.40 -38.61 4.06
C TRP A 453 -15.86 -38.79 5.48
N SER A 454 -16.74 -38.93 6.48
CA SER A 454 -16.34 -39.05 7.88
C SER A 454 -15.36 -40.17 8.12
N HIS A 455 -15.59 -41.37 7.57
CA HIS A 455 -14.74 -42.52 7.83
C HIS A 455 -13.29 -42.32 7.39
N ASP A 456 -13.07 -41.78 6.18
CA ASP A 456 -11.74 -41.57 5.63
C ASP A 456 -11.02 -40.41 6.33
N CYS A 457 -11.72 -39.30 6.57
CA CYS A 457 -11.17 -38.17 7.34
C CYS A 457 -10.79 -38.56 8.77
N ILE A 458 -11.61 -39.38 9.44
CA ILE A 458 -11.36 -39.82 10.82
C ILE A 458 -10.15 -40.74 10.89
N ALA A 459 -9.98 -41.66 9.94
CA ALA A 459 -8.83 -42.56 9.91
C ALA A 459 -7.50 -41.78 9.84
N VAL A 460 -7.48 -40.70 9.06
CA VAL A 460 -6.33 -39.81 8.94
C VAL A 460 -6.14 -38.95 10.20
N VAL A 461 -7.21 -38.34 10.73
CA VAL A 461 -7.16 -37.47 11.92
C VAL A 461 -6.81 -38.24 13.20
N GLY A 462 -7.24 -39.49 13.34
CA GLY A 462 -6.92 -40.35 14.49
C GLY A 462 -5.42 -40.63 14.65
N ASN A 463 -4.65 -40.48 13.56
CA ASN A 463 -3.20 -40.64 13.57
C ASN A 463 -2.45 -39.36 13.97
N ILE A 464 -3.13 -38.22 14.13
CA ILE A 464 -2.54 -36.93 14.48
C ILE A 464 -2.42 -36.82 16.00
N SER A 465 -1.20 -36.63 16.51
CA SER A 465 -0.95 -36.46 17.94
C SER A 465 -1.44 -35.09 18.42
N SER A 466 -2.34 -35.08 19.41
CA SER A 466 -2.87 -33.85 20.04
C SER A 466 -1.81 -32.96 20.67
N LYS A 467 -0.61 -33.49 20.95
CA LYS A 467 0.52 -32.75 21.55
C LYS A 467 1.27 -31.87 20.55
N ASN A 468 1.12 -32.13 19.25
CA ASN A 468 1.85 -31.41 18.20
C ASN A 468 1.13 -30.12 17.77
N VAL A 469 -0.21 -30.05 17.96
CA VAL A 469 -1.04 -28.92 17.51
C VAL A 469 -1.08 -27.81 18.56
N GLN A 470 -0.32 -26.73 18.32
CA GLN A 470 -0.24 -25.58 19.23
C GLN A 470 -1.18 -24.42 18.87
N GLU A 471 -1.61 -24.30 17.60
CA GLU A 471 -2.45 -23.18 17.18
C GLU A 471 -3.90 -23.32 17.68
N PRO A 472 -4.50 -22.29 18.32
CA PRO A 472 -5.82 -22.38 18.93
C PRO A 472 -6.95 -22.80 17.97
N LYS A 473 -6.96 -22.27 16.74
CA LYS A 473 -8.01 -22.58 15.75
C LYS A 473 -7.94 -24.03 15.26
N ALA A 474 -6.72 -24.55 15.08
CA ALA A 474 -6.48 -25.93 14.71
C ALA A 474 -6.86 -26.88 15.83
N LYS A 475 -6.44 -26.57 17.07
CA LYS A 475 -6.77 -27.34 18.27
C LYS A 475 -8.28 -27.36 18.52
N ALA A 476 -8.97 -26.22 18.36
CA ALA A 476 -10.43 -26.15 18.43
C ALA A 476 -11.11 -27.01 17.35
N ALA A 477 -10.57 -27.04 16.13
CA ALA A 477 -11.08 -27.88 15.06
C ALA A 477 -10.90 -29.39 15.34
N LEU A 478 -9.73 -29.79 15.86
CA LEU A 478 -9.46 -31.17 16.29
C LEU A 478 -10.40 -31.60 17.42
N ILE A 479 -10.53 -30.78 18.46
CA ILE A 479 -11.44 -31.04 19.60
C ILE A 479 -12.89 -31.16 19.13
N TRP A 480 -13.31 -30.31 18.18
CA TRP A 480 -14.63 -30.43 17.58
C TRP A 480 -14.82 -31.78 16.88
N MET A 481 -13.84 -32.25 16.09
CA MET A 481 -13.92 -33.55 15.41
C MET A 481 -13.97 -34.71 16.41
N LEU A 482 -13.13 -34.67 17.47
CA LEU A 482 -13.12 -35.68 18.54
C LEU A 482 -14.47 -35.78 19.27
N GLY A 483 -15.12 -34.65 19.54
CA GLY A 483 -16.46 -34.64 20.16
C GLY A 483 -17.58 -35.04 19.21
N GLU A 484 -17.49 -34.65 17.94
CA GLU A 484 -18.52 -34.92 16.94
C GLU A 484 -18.53 -36.38 16.49
N TYR A 485 -17.36 -36.97 16.28
CA TYR A 485 -17.20 -38.35 15.80
C TYR A 485 -16.68 -39.28 16.90
N SER A 486 -16.98 -38.96 18.16
CA SER A 486 -16.55 -39.75 19.32
C SER A 486 -17.07 -41.18 19.34
N GLN A 487 -18.05 -41.54 18.50
CA GLN A 487 -18.53 -42.92 18.35
C GLN A 487 -17.59 -43.77 17.51
N ASP A 488 -17.01 -43.17 16.47
CA ASP A 488 -16.10 -43.84 15.53
C ASP A 488 -14.64 -43.76 15.98
N MET A 489 -14.28 -42.73 16.76
CA MET A 489 -12.95 -42.53 17.32
C MET A 489 -12.82 -43.19 18.70
N HIS A 490 -12.09 -44.30 18.80
CA HIS A 490 -11.88 -45.00 20.06
C HIS A 490 -11.06 -44.18 21.07
N ASP A 491 -10.02 -43.48 20.62
CA ASP A 491 -9.12 -42.73 21.50
C ASP A 491 -9.68 -41.37 21.97
N ALA A 492 -10.81 -40.93 21.42
CA ALA A 492 -11.36 -39.59 21.68
C ALA A 492 -11.59 -39.26 23.16
N PRO A 493 -12.17 -40.14 24.01
CA PRO A 493 -12.35 -39.87 25.44
C PRO A 493 -11.03 -39.61 26.18
N TYR A 494 -9.99 -40.40 25.88
CA TYR A 494 -8.67 -40.28 26.53
C TYR A 494 -7.94 -39.01 26.10
N VAL A 495 -8.02 -38.67 24.81
CA VAL A 495 -7.44 -37.41 24.30
C VAL A 495 -8.16 -36.22 24.92
N LEU A 496 -9.49 -36.20 24.97
CA LEU A 496 -10.24 -35.12 25.59
C LEU A 496 -9.97 -35.02 27.10
N GLU A 497 -9.89 -36.13 27.84
CA GLU A 497 -9.54 -36.13 29.28
C GLU A 497 -8.16 -35.47 29.48
N SER A 498 -7.16 -35.84 28.68
CA SER A 498 -5.83 -35.24 28.79
C SER A 498 -5.79 -33.72 28.53
N VAL A 499 -6.68 -33.21 27.68
CA VAL A 499 -6.79 -31.76 27.43
C VAL A 499 -7.54 -31.06 28.56
N VAL A 500 -8.53 -31.71 29.17
CA VAL A 500 -9.24 -31.20 30.35
C VAL A 500 -8.33 -31.16 31.57
N ASP A 501 -7.47 -32.15 31.77
CA ASP A 501 -6.53 -32.18 32.89
C ASP A 501 -5.52 -31.00 32.82
N ASN A 502 -5.21 -30.53 31.61
CA ASN A 502 -4.35 -29.36 31.36
C ASN A 502 -5.16 -28.09 31.05
N TRP A 503 -6.33 -27.92 31.69
CA TRP A 503 -7.23 -26.77 31.45
C TRP A 503 -6.54 -25.42 31.67
N ASP A 504 -5.76 -25.30 32.75
CA ASP A 504 -5.09 -24.05 33.14
C ASP A 504 -3.96 -23.66 32.18
N ASP A 505 -3.40 -24.63 31.45
CA ASP A 505 -2.38 -24.38 30.43
C ASP A 505 -2.98 -23.82 29.12
N GLU A 506 -4.30 -23.96 28.92
CA GLU A 506 -4.98 -23.51 27.71
C GLU A 506 -5.44 -22.05 27.80
N HIS A 507 -4.66 -21.16 27.20
CA HIS A 507 -4.90 -19.72 27.26
C HIS A 507 -6.09 -19.30 26.38
N SER A 508 -6.37 -20.02 25.29
CA SER A 508 -7.43 -19.62 24.36
C SER A 508 -8.83 -19.95 24.88
N ALA A 509 -9.67 -18.93 25.00
CA ALA A 509 -11.08 -19.11 25.33
C ALA A 509 -11.83 -19.93 24.26
N GLU A 510 -11.47 -19.77 22.97
CA GLU A 510 -12.07 -20.52 21.87
C GLU A 510 -11.89 -22.03 22.04
N VAL A 511 -10.70 -22.47 22.44
CA VAL A 511 -10.37 -23.89 22.64
C VAL A 511 -11.17 -24.46 23.81
N ARG A 512 -11.18 -23.76 24.96
CA ARG A 512 -11.95 -24.15 26.16
C ARG A 512 -13.46 -24.27 25.87
N LEU A 513 -14.01 -23.34 25.10
CA LEU A 513 -15.41 -23.37 24.65
C LEU A 513 -15.73 -24.60 23.78
N HIS A 514 -14.83 -24.97 22.86
CA HIS A 514 -14.98 -26.17 22.04
C HIS A 514 -14.80 -27.44 22.88
N LEU A 515 -13.90 -27.43 23.86
CA LEU A 515 -13.65 -28.55 24.77
C LEU A 515 -14.87 -28.89 25.62
N LEU A 516 -15.52 -27.90 26.23
CA LEU A 516 -16.78 -28.10 26.97
C LEU A 516 -17.84 -28.78 26.12
N THR A 517 -17.97 -28.33 24.87
CA THR A 517 -18.98 -28.86 23.94
C THR A 517 -18.61 -30.27 23.47
N ALA A 518 -17.33 -30.53 23.21
CA ALA A 518 -16.84 -31.83 22.76
C ALA A 518 -16.96 -32.90 23.85
N VAL A 519 -16.57 -32.58 25.09
CA VAL A 519 -16.68 -33.49 26.24
C VAL A 519 -18.14 -33.80 26.54
N LEU A 520 -19.03 -32.80 26.47
CA LEU A 520 -20.47 -33.03 26.65
C LEU A 520 -21.06 -33.95 25.57
N LYS A 521 -20.70 -33.74 24.30
CA LYS A 521 -21.12 -34.62 23.20
C LYS A 521 -20.57 -36.03 23.35
N CYS A 522 -19.31 -36.15 23.76
CA CYS A 522 -18.67 -37.43 24.03
C CYS A 522 -19.42 -38.17 25.16
N PHE A 523 -19.82 -37.46 26.22
CA PHE A 523 -20.60 -38.00 27.32
C PHE A 523 -21.99 -38.49 26.94
N LEU A 524 -22.71 -37.74 26.11
CA LEU A 524 -24.02 -38.16 25.63
C LEU A 524 -23.94 -39.45 24.80
N LYS A 525 -22.80 -39.73 24.16
CA LYS A 525 -22.56 -40.91 23.31
C LYS A 525 -21.92 -42.08 24.08
N ARG A 526 -20.98 -41.80 24.98
CA ARG A 526 -20.23 -42.76 25.79
C ARG A 526 -20.18 -42.31 27.27
N PRO A 527 -21.29 -42.44 28.02
CA PRO A 527 -21.36 -42.01 29.42
C PRO A 527 -20.31 -42.62 30.37
N PRO A 528 -19.99 -43.94 30.34
CA PRO A 528 -19.14 -44.55 31.38
C PRO A 528 -17.68 -44.10 31.30
N GLU A 529 -17.18 -43.80 30.10
CA GLU A 529 -15.77 -43.42 29.87
C GLU A 529 -15.49 -41.94 30.16
N THR A 530 -16.51 -41.09 30.08
CA THR A 530 -16.35 -39.62 30.04
C THR A 530 -16.95 -38.90 31.23
N GLN A 531 -17.61 -39.61 32.16
CA GLN A 531 -18.25 -39.02 33.33
C GLN A 531 -17.28 -38.20 34.18
N LYS A 532 -16.06 -38.71 34.40
CA LYS A 532 -15.02 -38.02 35.16
C LYS A 532 -14.51 -36.78 34.42
N ALA A 533 -14.21 -36.91 33.14
CA ALA A 533 -13.75 -35.82 32.29
C ALA A 533 -14.80 -34.69 32.18
N LEU A 534 -16.08 -35.02 32.06
CA LEU A 534 -17.17 -34.04 32.05
C LEU A 534 -17.29 -33.30 33.38
N GLY A 535 -17.20 -34.01 34.50
CA GLY A 535 -17.22 -33.41 35.83
C GLY A 535 -16.08 -32.41 36.03
N ALA A 536 -14.87 -32.80 35.63
CA ALA A 536 -13.69 -31.94 35.67
C ALA A 536 -13.83 -30.71 34.76
N ALA A 537 -14.28 -30.91 33.51
CA ALA A 537 -14.46 -29.83 32.54
C ALA A 537 -15.51 -28.80 32.98
N LEU A 538 -16.64 -29.25 33.55
CA LEU A 538 -17.67 -28.35 34.07
C LEU A 538 -17.20 -27.60 35.32
N ALA A 539 -16.47 -28.27 36.22
CA ALA A 539 -15.90 -27.61 37.40
C ALA A 539 -14.87 -26.54 37.01
N ALA A 540 -13.99 -26.86 36.07
CA ALA A 540 -13.01 -25.92 35.54
C ALA A 540 -13.69 -24.75 34.80
N GLY A 541 -14.68 -25.04 33.94
CA GLY A 541 -15.45 -24.02 33.23
C GLY A 541 -16.24 -23.08 34.15
N LEU A 542 -16.81 -23.59 35.26
CA LEU A 542 -17.51 -22.77 36.26
C LEU A 542 -16.55 -21.91 37.12
N ALA A 543 -15.28 -22.29 37.20
CA ALA A 543 -14.24 -21.51 37.87
C ALA A 543 -13.48 -20.57 36.91
N ASP A 544 -13.85 -20.55 35.62
CA ASP A 544 -13.11 -19.85 34.57
C ASP A 544 -13.29 -18.34 34.64
N PHE A 545 -12.21 -17.59 34.37
CA PHE A 545 -12.23 -16.12 34.32
C PHE A 545 -12.99 -15.57 33.11
N HIS A 546 -13.07 -16.31 31.99
CA HIS A 546 -13.71 -15.85 30.78
C HIS A 546 -15.23 -16.07 30.85
N GLN A 547 -16.00 -14.99 30.78
CA GLN A 547 -17.44 -15.02 31.01
C GLN A 547 -18.20 -15.98 30.07
N ASP A 548 -17.86 -16.02 28.78
CA ASP A 548 -18.53 -16.95 27.84
C ASP A 548 -18.28 -18.43 28.19
N VAL A 549 -17.10 -18.74 28.73
CA VAL A 549 -16.72 -20.11 29.12
C VAL A 549 -17.52 -20.52 30.36
N HIS A 550 -17.55 -19.62 31.35
CA HIS A 550 -18.36 -19.75 32.56
C HIS A 550 -19.84 -19.95 32.24
N ASP A 551 -20.42 -19.07 31.43
CA ASP A 551 -21.86 -19.09 31.13
C ASP A 551 -22.25 -20.33 30.32
N ARG A 552 -21.39 -20.80 29.41
CA ARG A 552 -21.60 -22.06 28.68
C ARG A 552 -21.51 -23.28 29.59
N ALA A 553 -20.54 -23.33 30.49
CA ALA A 553 -20.42 -24.40 31.47
C ALA A 553 -21.64 -24.45 32.40
N LEU A 554 -22.09 -23.29 32.89
CA LEU A 554 -23.28 -23.16 33.71
C LEU A 554 -24.55 -23.58 32.97
N PHE A 555 -24.68 -23.20 31.69
CA PHE A 555 -25.78 -23.63 30.85
C PHE A 555 -25.81 -25.15 30.69
N TYR A 556 -24.68 -25.78 30.35
CA TYR A 556 -24.58 -27.23 30.20
C TYR A 556 -24.85 -27.97 31.52
N TYR A 557 -24.35 -27.46 32.64
CA TYR A 557 -24.62 -28.03 33.97
C TYR A 557 -26.12 -28.02 34.30
N ARG A 558 -26.78 -26.87 34.12
CA ARG A 558 -28.23 -26.73 34.36
C ARG A 558 -29.07 -27.57 33.39
N LEU A 559 -28.63 -27.69 32.14
CA LEU A 559 -29.30 -28.50 31.13
C LEU A 559 -29.28 -29.99 31.48
N LEU A 560 -28.14 -30.49 31.95
CA LEU A 560 -27.99 -31.87 32.44
C LEU A 560 -28.79 -32.11 33.72
N GLN A 561 -28.84 -31.15 34.65
CA GLN A 561 -29.66 -31.23 35.85
C GLN A 561 -31.16 -31.30 35.53
N TYR A 562 -31.60 -30.57 34.50
CA TYR A 562 -32.99 -30.56 34.09
C TYR A 562 -33.41 -31.90 33.48
N ASN A 563 -32.76 -32.31 32.39
CA ASN A 563 -33.06 -33.58 31.71
C ASN A 563 -31.99 -33.97 30.68
N VAL A 564 -31.43 -35.18 30.78
CA VAL A 564 -30.40 -35.68 29.86
C VAL A 564 -30.90 -35.84 28.42
N SER A 565 -32.11 -36.34 28.21
CA SER A 565 -32.70 -36.48 26.86
C SER A 565 -33.05 -35.14 26.21
N VAL A 566 -33.29 -34.09 27.00
CA VAL A 566 -33.38 -32.72 26.49
C VAL A 566 -31.99 -32.19 26.14
N ALA A 567 -31.00 -32.44 26.99
CA ALA A 567 -29.61 -32.06 26.72
C ALA A 567 -29.11 -32.67 25.40
N GLU A 568 -29.40 -33.95 25.15
CA GLU A 568 -29.04 -34.63 23.91
C GLU A 568 -29.64 -33.95 22.67
N ARG A 569 -30.94 -33.63 22.71
CA ARG A 569 -31.62 -32.96 21.59
C ARG A 569 -31.10 -31.55 21.33
N VAL A 570 -30.72 -30.82 22.39
CA VAL A 570 -30.23 -29.44 22.28
C VAL A 570 -28.78 -29.39 21.81
N VAL A 571 -27.92 -30.27 22.32
CA VAL A 571 -26.47 -30.25 22.06
C VAL A 571 -26.09 -31.04 20.80
N ASN A 572 -26.87 -32.08 20.48
CA ASN A 572 -26.65 -32.95 19.33
C ASN A 572 -27.88 -33.02 18.40
N PRO A 573 -28.35 -31.88 17.85
CA PRO A 573 -29.42 -31.90 16.86
C PRO A 573 -28.92 -32.55 15.55
N PRO A 574 -29.82 -33.13 14.73
CA PRO A 574 -29.45 -33.60 13.40
C PRO A 574 -28.96 -32.40 12.59
N LYS A 575 -27.68 -32.41 12.23
CA LYS A 575 -27.06 -31.30 11.52
C LYS A 575 -27.41 -31.37 10.04
N GLN A 576 -27.77 -30.21 9.50
CA GLN A 576 -27.87 -30.02 8.06
C GLN A 576 -26.51 -29.60 7.51
N ALA A 577 -26.20 -30.05 6.30
CA ALA A 577 -24.98 -29.64 5.61
C ALA A 577 -24.93 -28.12 5.48
N VAL A 578 -23.79 -27.52 5.84
CA VAL A 578 -23.61 -26.07 5.77
C VAL A 578 -23.54 -25.66 4.29
N SER A 579 -24.50 -24.86 3.81
CA SER A 579 -24.52 -24.46 2.40
C SER A 579 -23.64 -23.24 2.10
N VAL A 580 -23.54 -22.28 3.02
CA VAL A 580 -22.85 -20.99 2.83
C VAL A 580 -21.93 -20.68 4.01
N PHE A 581 -20.67 -20.37 3.74
CA PHE A 581 -19.68 -19.93 4.73
C PHE A 581 -19.61 -18.39 4.78
N ALA A 582 -19.38 -17.81 5.97
CA ALA A 582 -19.51 -16.39 6.28
C ALA A 582 -18.55 -15.42 5.54
N ASP A 583 -17.52 -15.93 4.84
CA ASP A 583 -16.56 -15.12 4.07
C ASP A 583 -17.23 -14.27 2.94
N THR A 584 -18.49 -14.57 2.62
CA THR A 584 -19.34 -13.82 1.70
C THR A 584 -19.81 -12.44 2.23
N GLN A 585 -19.70 -12.15 3.53
CA GLN A 585 -20.08 -10.84 4.10
C GLN A 585 -19.11 -9.70 3.73
N SER A 586 -18.00 -9.99 3.04
CA SER A 586 -17.00 -9.01 2.58
C SER A 586 -17.40 -8.17 1.34
N SER A 587 -18.61 -8.36 0.78
CA SER A 587 -19.00 -7.73 -0.50
C SER A 587 -19.02 -6.21 -0.42
N GLU A 588 -19.62 -5.61 0.60
CA GLU A 588 -19.74 -4.13 0.68
C GLU A 588 -18.38 -3.42 0.72
N VAL A 589 -17.41 -4.01 1.42
CA VAL A 589 -16.05 -3.47 1.49
C VAL A 589 -15.35 -3.62 0.14
N LYS A 590 -15.56 -4.75 -0.55
CA LYS A 590 -15.01 -4.99 -1.89
C LYS A 590 -15.61 -4.05 -2.93
N ASP A 591 -16.90 -3.78 -2.85
CA ASP A 591 -17.59 -2.82 -3.74
C ASP A 591 -17.04 -1.41 -3.54
N ARG A 592 -16.87 -0.95 -2.30
CA ARG A 592 -16.25 0.36 -2.03
C ARG A 592 -14.78 0.46 -2.45
N ILE A 593 -14.02 -0.64 -2.35
CA ILE A 593 -12.64 -0.67 -2.86
C ILE A 593 -12.62 -0.58 -4.40
N PHE A 594 -13.65 -1.11 -5.06
CA PHE A 594 -13.81 -1.02 -6.51
C PHE A 594 -14.10 0.40 -6.99
N ASP A 595 -14.88 1.18 -6.23
CA ASP A 595 -15.09 2.60 -6.52
C ASP A 595 -13.76 3.39 -6.50
N GLU A 596 -12.81 2.94 -5.66
CA GLU A 596 -11.45 3.49 -5.54
C GLU A 596 -10.45 2.88 -6.55
N PHE A 597 -10.90 2.40 -7.71
CA PHE A 597 -10.01 1.83 -8.74
C PHE A 597 -8.89 2.80 -9.14
N ASN A 598 -7.70 2.27 -9.41
CA ASN A 598 -6.47 3.02 -9.70
C ASN A 598 -6.01 3.92 -8.52
N SER A 599 -6.08 3.37 -7.29
CA SER A 599 -5.60 4.02 -6.06
C SER A 599 -4.82 3.05 -5.18
N LEU A 600 -4.17 3.59 -4.13
CA LEU A 600 -3.50 2.76 -3.13
C LEU A 600 -4.45 1.86 -2.34
N SER A 601 -5.73 2.23 -2.23
CA SER A 601 -6.76 1.47 -1.52
C SER A 601 -6.89 0.04 -2.09
N VAL A 602 -6.76 -0.10 -3.41
CA VAL A 602 -6.78 -1.39 -4.11
C VAL A 602 -5.55 -2.24 -3.76
N VAL A 603 -4.36 -1.62 -3.74
CA VAL A 603 -3.10 -2.32 -3.43
C VAL A 603 -3.07 -2.80 -1.98
N TYR A 604 -3.56 -1.97 -1.04
CA TYR A 604 -3.65 -2.35 0.37
C TYR A 604 -4.85 -3.24 0.71
N GLN A 605 -5.80 -3.42 -0.24
CA GLN A 605 -7.09 -4.08 -0.03
C GLN A 605 -7.83 -3.54 1.20
N LYS A 606 -7.73 -2.22 1.41
CA LYS A 606 -8.29 -1.51 2.56
C LYS A 606 -8.91 -0.21 2.09
N LEU A 607 -10.03 0.15 2.71
CA LEU A 607 -10.62 1.45 2.51
C LEU A 607 -9.69 2.55 3.05
N PRO A 608 -9.67 3.72 2.41
CA PRO A 608 -8.92 4.85 2.94
C PRO A 608 -9.47 5.20 4.33
N PRO A 609 -8.61 5.51 5.32
CA PRO A 609 -9.10 5.97 6.61
C PRO A 609 -9.93 7.23 6.38
N ALA A 610 -11.10 7.33 7.03
CA ALA A 610 -12.09 8.40 6.80
C ALA A 610 -11.54 9.83 6.92
N SER A 611 -10.35 10.02 7.52
CA SER A 611 -9.66 11.30 7.65
C SER A 611 -8.74 11.66 6.47
N ASN A 612 -8.49 10.73 5.54
CA ASN A 612 -7.57 10.91 4.42
C ASN A 612 -8.22 10.37 3.13
N VAL A 613 -9.16 11.14 2.56
CA VAL A 613 -9.42 11.10 1.12
C VAL A 613 -8.20 11.68 0.43
N ILE A 614 -7.10 10.93 0.45
CA ILE A 614 -5.88 11.23 -0.32
C ILE A 614 -6.12 10.65 -1.72
N SER A 615 -7.10 11.22 -2.42
CA SER A 615 -6.98 11.40 -3.85
C SER A 615 -5.93 12.51 -4.04
N SER A 616 -4.91 12.25 -4.85
CA SER A 616 -3.86 13.18 -5.35
C SER A 616 -2.54 13.45 -4.57
N VAL A 617 -2.37 13.13 -3.28
CA VAL A 617 -1.19 13.67 -2.52
C VAL A 617 0.16 12.97 -2.77
N ILE A 618 0.22 11.76 -3.37
CA ILE A 618 1.53 11.09 -3.55
C ILE A 618 2.30 11.61 -4.77
N THR A 619 1.62 12.24 -5.73
CA THR A 619 2.28 12.83 -6.91
C THR A 619 3.05 14.12 -6.56
N SER A 620 2.65 14.86 -5.53
CA SER A 620 3.28 16.14 -5.15
C SER A 620 4.54 15.97 -4.28
N HIS A 621 4.61 14.93 -3.45
CA HIS A 621 5.80 14.69 -2.60
C HIS A 621 6.99 14.07 -3.34
N LEU A 622 6.75 13.21 -4.35
CA LEU A 622 7.82 12.64 -5.18
C LEU A 622 8.31 13.60 -6.28
N SER A 623 7.44 14.45 -6.82
CA SER A 623 7.83 15.50 -7.79
C SER A 623 8.67 16.62 -7.13
N ALA A 624 8.54 16.82 -5.82
CA ALA A 624 9.31 17.81 -5.07
C ALA A 624 10.77 17.41 -4.79
N GLN A 625 11.13 16.13 -4.83
CA GLN A 625 12.49 15.68 -4.51
C GLN A 625 13.28 15.03 -5.66
N LEU A 626 12.67 14.63 -6.78
CA LEU A 626 13.38 13.90 -7.84
C LEU A 626 13.25 14.42 -9.28
N VAL A 627 12.58 15.54 -9.54
CA VAL A 627 12.61 16.15 -10.89
C VAL A 627 13.82 17.10 -11.02
N MET A 628 15.01 16.52 -11.13
CA MET A 628 16.09 17.12 -11.92
C MET A 628 15.96 16.55 -13.34
N GLU A 629 15.03 17.08 -14.13
CA GLU A 629 15.05 16.80 -15.58
C GLU A 629 16.29 17.46 -16.18
N PHE A 630 17.17 16.61 -16.71
CA PHE A 630 18.38 16.96 -17.44
C PHE A 630 18.02 17.26 -18.89
N PRO A 631 18.29 18.46 -19.42
CA PRO A 631 18.33 18.61 -20.88
C PRO A 631 19.62 17.94 -21.40
N TYR A 632 19.47 16.80 -22.08
CA TYR A 632 20.54 16.17 -22.85
C TYR A 632 20.80 16.97 -24.13
N LYS A 633 21.98 17.58 -24.24
CA LYS A 633 22.93 17.38 -25.35
C LYS A 633 24.28 18.03 -24.99
N SER A 634 25.34 17.27 -25.26
CA SER A 634 26.75 17.54 -25.02
C SER A 634 27.22 17.48 -23.56
N LEU A 635 27.62 16.28 -23.14
CA LEU A 635 28.86 16.04 -22.41
C LEU A 635 29.18 14.55 -22.60
N GLY A 636 30.25 14.29 -23.32
CA GLY A 636 30.70 12.93 -23.62
C GLY A 636 31.13 12.20 -22.34
N GLY A 637 30.76 10.92 -22.29
CA GLY A 637 31.55 9.88 -21.63
C GLY A 637 31.69 9.95 -20.11
N VAL A 638 30.59 9.80 -19.38
CA VAL A 638 30.57 9.02 -18.12
C VAL A 638 29.19 8.35 -18.02
N ILE A 639 29.19 7.02 -18.03
CA ILE A 639 28.01 6.17 -17.92
C ILE A 639 27.51 6.25 -16.46
N PHE A 640 26.40 6.95 -16.21
CA PHE A 640 25.57 6.70 -15.04
C PHE A 640 24.44 5.78 -15.49
N SER A 641 24.48 4.54 -15.02
CA SER A 641 23.43 3.55 -15.25
C SER A 641 22.11 4.02 -14.64
N GLN A 642 21.06 4.06 -15.45
CA GLN A 642 19.67 4.09 -15.00
C GLN A 642 19.40 2.81 -14.19
N GLY A 643 19.20 2.97 -12.88
CA GLY A 643 18.90 1.89 -11.95
C GLY A 643 19.35 2.27 -10.54
N CYS A 644 18.47 2.08 -9.55
CA CYS A 644 18.71 2.29 -8.12
C CYS A 644 18.74 3.74 -7.61
N ILE A 645 17.56 4.33 -7.35
CA ILE A 645 17.37 5.24 -6.20
C ILE A 645 16.05 4.90 -5.51
N LEU A 646 15.98 3.68 -4.98
CA LEU A 646 15.15 3.29 -3.83
C LEU A 646 15.99 2.31 -3.00
N SER A 647 17.06 2.84 -2.39
CA SER A 647 17.76 2.17 -1.30
C SER A 647 17.56 3.01 -0.04
N TRP A 648 16.43 2.79 0.63
CA TRP A 648 16.45 2.91 2.10
C TRP A 648 17.18 1.69 2.66
N PRO A 649 17.97 1.84 3.73
CA PRO A 649 18.85 0.77 4.20
C PRO A 649 18.02 -0.38 4.77
N CYS A 650 17.91 -1.47 4.00
CA CYS A 650 17.77 -2.82 4.53
C CYS A 650 19.05 -3.17 5.30
N ALA A 651 19.09 -2.81 6.58
CA ALA A 651 20.04 -3.34 7.53
C ALA A 651 19.43 -3.29 8.93
N PHE A 652 18.58 -4.25 9.29
CA PHE A 652 18.44 -4.74 10.68
C PHE A 652 17.51 -5.97 10.74
N VAL A 653 18.05 -7.15 10.42
CA VAL A 653 17.63 -8.43 11.05
C VAL A 653 18.87 -9.32 11.15
N GLY A 654 19.23 -9.71 12.39
CA GLY A 654 20.00 -10.93 12.62
C GLY A 654 21.43 -10.81 13.15
N LYS A 655 21.64 -10.17 14.32
CA LYS A 655 22.68 -10.65 15.26
C LYS A 655 22.28 -10.33 16.71
N LYS A 656 22.00 -11.38 17.48
CA LYS A 656 21.79 -11.34 18.93
C LYS A 656 23.08 -10.91 19.63
N SER A 657 23.05 -9.84 20.41
CA SER A 657 23.86 -9.68 21.62
C SER A 657 23.18 -8.71 22.58
N LYS A 658 22.98 -9.18 23.80
CA LYS A 658 22.39 -8.48 24.95
C LYS A 658 23.19 -7.20 25.27
N GLU A 659 22.51 -6.07 25.41
CA GLU A 659 22.65 -5.09 26.51
C GLU A 659 21.76 -3.85 26.22
N GLY A 660 21.19 -3.28 27.28
CA GLY A 660 20.00 -2.43 27.25
C GLY A 660 20.14 -1.08 26.56
N MET A 661 19.04 -0.64 25.93
CA MET A 661 18.94 0.65 25.27
C MET A 661 17.56 1.26 25.55
N GLU A 662 17.54 2.30 26.39
CA GLU A 662 16.37 3.13 26.66
C GLU A 662 16.03 3.99 25.43
N SER A 663 14.78 3.94 25.01
CA SER A 663 14.20 4.65 23.89
C SER A 663 13.81 6.08 24.26
N SER A 664 14.56 7.08 23.79
CA SER A 664 14.16 8.49 23.83
C SER A 664 13.95 9.04 22.41
N SER A 665 12.82 8.68 21.79
CA SER A 665 12.23 9.37 20.62
C SER A 665 10.76 8.98 20.35
N PHE A 666 10.08 8.31 21.29
CA PHE A 666 8.69 7.83 21.13
C PHE A 666 7.66 8.55 22.01
N VAL A 667 7.98 9.73 22.56
CA VAL A 667 7.14 10.41 23.57
C VAL A 667 6.33 11.60 23.02
N LEU A 668 6.50 12.03 21.76
CA LEU A 668 5.77 13.20 21.24
C LEU A 668 4.45 12.90 20.48
N ILE A 669 3.97 11.64 20.47
CA ILE A 669 2.70 11.27 19.80
C ILE A 669 1.65 10.71 20.79
N LEU A 670 2.01 10.45 22.05
CA LEU A 670 1.07 9.91 23.06
C LEU A 670 0.40 10.98 23.94
N ASP A 671 0.81 12.26 23.86
CA ASP A 671 0.20 13.34 24.66
C ASP A 671 -0.92 14.11 23.94
N LEU A 672 -1.23 13.79 22.68
CA LEU A 672 -2.35 14.39 21.93
C LEU A 672 -3.63 13.52 21.91
N ILE A 673 -3.61 12.33 22.51
CA ILE A 673 -4.75 11.38 22.52
C ILE A 673 -5.41 11.25 23.91
N LYS A 674 -4.89 11.93 24.95
CA LYS A 674 -5.45 11.91 26.33
C LYS A 674 -6.20 13.20 26.73
N GLY A 675 -6.59 14.03 25.76
CA GLY A 675 -7.16 15.36 26.00
C GLY A 675 -8.69 15.49 26.04
N GLU A 676 -9.47 14.40 26.05
CA GLU A 676 -10.93 14.48 26.20
C GLU A 676 -11.43 13.46 27.23
N LYS A 677 -11.46 13.88 28.50
CA LYS A 677 -12.45 13.50 29.53
C LYS A 677 -12.06 14.11 30.88
N SER A 678 -12.69 15.24 31.22
CA SER A 678 -13.37 15.47 32.51
C SER A 678 -13.62 16.98 32.75
N GLU A 679 -14.89 17.39 32.73
CA GLU A 679 -15.52 18.42 33.57
C GLU A 679 -17.02 18.37 33.22
N SER A 680 -17.84 17.62 33.98
CA SER A 680 -18.54 18.00 35.23
C SER A 680 -19.97 18.50 35.00
N LEU A 681 -20.94 17.57 34.99
CA LEU A 681 -22.15 17.54 35.82
C LEU A 681 -22.91 16.23 35.62
#